data_AF-A0A8H3C5Z7-F1
#
_entry.id   AF-A0A8H3C5Z7-F1
#
_cell.length_a   1.000
_cell.length_b   1.000
_cell.length_c   1.000
_cell.angle_alpha   90.00
_cell.angle_beta   90.00
_cell.angle_gamma   90.00
#
_symmetry.space_group_name_H-M   'P 1'
#
loop_
_entity.id
_entity.type
_entity.pdbx_description
1 polymer ?
#
loop_
_entity_poly.entity_id
_entity_poly.type
_entity_poly.pdbx_seq_one_letter_code
_entity_poly.pdbx_strand_id
1 'polypeptide(L)'
;MSTTRQRIPAYALIIAINAHNLFAPEPDAYRLRDTLIQIGIPEHCIQLLVGAQATRNAIIQHLRSITKNPNILKDAPIIIYFAGHGLRQSFRVPGLGTINAECIMPFDTLSTGGQVPPIPDITLSALLGEIANEKGDHIMLLLDCCHSGSGSRDVENDNRGKLPEGLLNIDQEELMNEDGDIWSGFLQENDSPDIGRKSRSITTSNPGSFRYQGIKSHVLISSCREYEQSFEYSKDRQVPTGLFTSALMDALQDCQELGVIWDVTYTGLFYRIKSFMHDDIKDLQKQFGRDKFNQTPQCEGYNRERHVFATPAFPHRGHAIAPITATGRSDHYVLPVSSLAGVRPDSEFEIHDYSRGQPRFKGHFRVLNIDENHGTTTVSNGQDVRLGPDAYAVLCVLPPPLYVELSPSLHSIWTHPDFQSDLKKRLNSNYSLDHFIALVRPGHTSKLRISHSTSTGGVKVEATDGRSRPIVLRDQRIRRISDTLAKAVMFYYHLERQVISSHVASPLDFRAFELIDSAPNDPQYPGALMRDPGREPINFQPNEETRIYHSNAHFGLFIKNRGGHAYYIYVFYFDPNDFSITPIYLPPTDEPSVLPGGNLTIGYGNSGAPPLTFTVARGLSTDPGFFKIFYSISPSEVGTIKQDGVDPNQHGDPRPGMPYYQQASPPYGSGLYPIAVLSRPLGSRH
;
A
#
# COMPACT_ATOMS: atom_id res chain seq x y z
N MET A 1 5.54 37.12 19.27
CA MET A 1 6.14 36.90 17.95
C MET A 1 5.23 35.93 17.21
N SER A 2 4.63 36.38 16.11
CA SER A 2 3.68 35.62 15.30
C SER A 2 4.38 34.40 14.69
N THR A 3 4.02 33.20 15.13
CA THR A 3 4.38 31.94 14.49
C THR A 3 3.67 31.89 13.14
N THR A 4 4.37 32.14 12.05
CA THR A 4 3.88 31.87 10.70
C THR A 4 3.45 30.41 10.61
N ARG A 5 2.14 30.15 10.55
CA ARG A 5 1.58 28.80 10.34
C ARG A 5 2.22 28.21 9.08
N GLN A 6 2.81 27.03 9.20
CA GLN A 6 3.46 26.33 8.09
C GLN A 6 2.37 25.88 7.11
N ARG A 7 2.52 26.22 5.82
CA ARG A 7 1.52 25.87 4.79
C ARG A 7 1.61 24.39 4.44
N ILE A 8 0.48 23.72 4.37
CA ILE A 8 0.34 22.35 3.86
C ILE A 8 0.17 22.40 2.34
N PRO A 9 1.09 21.84 1.54
CA PRO A 9 1.03 21.88 0.08
C PRO A 9 0.09 20.79 -0.48
N ALA A 10 -1.16 20.76 0.00
CA ALA A 10 -2.19 19.82 -0.43
C ALA A 10 -3.24 20.50 -1.29
N TYR A 11 -3.87 19.72 -2.18
CA TYR A 11 -5.04 20.13 -2.94
C TYR A 11 -6.27 19.40 -2.43
N ALA A 12 -7.42 20.07 -2.35
CA ALA A 12 -8.66 19.46 -1.91
C ALA A 12 -9.82 19.74 -2.90
N LEU A 13 -10.59 18.71 -3.23
CA LEU A 13 -11.87 18.79 -3.90
C LEU A 13 -12.95 18.28 -2.94
N ILE A 14 -13.86 19.16 -2.52
CA ILE A 14 -14.95 18.86 -1.60
C ILE A 14 -16.26 18.89 -2.38
N ILE A 15 -16.96 17.76 -2.43
CA ILE A 15 -18.24 17.58 -3.12
C ILE A 15 -19.30 17.28 -2.07
N ALA A 16 -20.39 18.03 -2.04
CA ALA A 16 -21.47 17.75 -1.09
C ALA A 16 -22.86 18.12 -1.60
N ILE A 17 -23.85 17.28 -1.34
CA ILE A 17 -25.20 17.41 -1.91
C ILE A 17 -26.25 17.22 -0.83
N ASN A 18 -27.05 18.26 -0.55
CA ASN A 18 -28.27 18.14 0.22
C ASN A 18 -29.43 17.78 -0.72
N ALA A 19 -29.99 16.58 -0.57
CA ALA A 19 -31.15 16.14 -1.33
C ALA A 19 -31.88 15.01 -0.60
N HIS A 20 -33.19 14.86 -0.89
CA HIS A 20 -34.03 13.76 -0.38
C HIS A 20 -33.82 13.48 1.13
N ASN A 21 -34.11 14.48 1.97
CA ASN A 21 -34.02 14.43 3.44
C ASN A 21 -32.61 14.27 4.03
N LEU A 22 -31.55 14.65 3.30
CA LEU A 22 -30.23 14.95 3.88
C LEU A 22 -30.06 16.45 4.06
N PHE A 23 -29.55 16.86 5.23
CA PHE A 23 -29.36 18.26 5.59
C PHE A 23 -27.93 18.61 5.99
N ALA A 24 -27.13 17.62 6.41
CA ALA A 24 -25.75 17.80 6.85
C ALA A 24 -24.69 18.01 5.74
N PRO A 25 -24.74 17.34 4.57
CA PRO A 25 -23.62 17.37 3.62
C PRO A 25 -23.10 18.76 3.23
N GLU A 26 -23.97 19.69 2.85
CA GLU A 26 -23.53 21.03 2.43
C GLU A 26 -22.95 21.86 3.59
N PRO A 27 -23.62 21.98 4.76
CA PRO A 27 -22.99 22.58 5.94
C PRO A 27 -21.65 21.95 6.33
N ASP A 28 -21.54 20.62 6.23
CA ASP A 28 -20.33 19.87 6.53
C ASP A 28 -19.18 20.23 5.58
N ALA A 29 -19.47 20.37 4.28
CA ALA A 29 -18.47 20.78 3.30
C ALA A 29 -17.85 22.16 3.61
N TYR A 30 -18.66 23.12 4.03
CA TYR A 30 -18.16 24.44 4.42
C TYR A 30 -17.32 24.38 5.69
N ARG A 31 -17.73 23.60 6.70
CA ARG A 31 -16.95 23.42 7.93
C ARG A 31 -15.65 22.67 7.66
N LEU A 32 -15.67 21.63 6.83
CA LEU A 32 -14.48 20.90 6.43
C LEU A 32 -13.50 21.82 5.69
N ARG A 33 -13.96 22.66 4.75
CA ARG A 33 -13.13 23.69 4.10
C ARG A 33 -12.43 24.55 5.15
N ASP A 34 -13.18 25.06 6.12
CA ASP A 34 -12.64 25.96 7.13
C ASP A 34 -11.63 25.23 8.04
N THR A 35 -11.88 23.97 8.40
CA THR A 35 -10.93 23.10 9.12
C THR A 35 -9.65 22.89 8.31
N LEU A 36 -9.75 22.58 7.01
CA LEU A 36 -8.58 22.42 6.12
C LEU A 36 -7.74 23.70 6.02
N ILE A 37 -8.39 24.88 5.96
CA ILE A 37 -7.69 26.17 6.01
C ILE A 37 -6.99 26.37 7.35
N GLN A 38 -7.64 26.01 8.46
CA GLN A 38 -7.10 26.18 9.80
C GLN A 38 -5.83 25.34 10.04
N ILE A 39 -5.79 24.10 9.54
CA ILE A 39 -4.61 23.22 9.61
C ILE A 39 -3.50 23.64 8.63
N GLY A 40 -3.75 24.59 7.73
CA GLY A 40 -2.72 25.25 6.93
C GLY A 40 -2.77 24.99 5.41
N ILE A 41 -3.83 24.36 4.89
CA ILE A 41 -4.04 24.26 3.44
C ILE A 41 -4.47 25.63 2.89
N PRO A 42 -3.80 26.18 1.86
CA PRO A 42 -4.21 27.45 1.29
C PRO A 42 -5.61 27.40 0.68
N GLU A 43 -6.44 28.41 0.92
CA GLU A 43 -7.82 28.48 0.43
C GLU A 43 -7.93 28.27 -1.10
N HIS A 44 -7.01 28.84 -1.89
CA HIS A 44 -6.99 28.67 -3.35
C HIS A 44 -6.66 27.25 -3.81
N CYS A 45 -6.21 26.37 -2.92
CA CYS A 45 -5.98 24.95 -3.17
C CYS A 45 -7.20 24.08 -2.82
N ILE A 46 -8.30 24.68 -2.34
CA ILE A 46 -9.53 23.97 -1.97
C ILE A 46 -10.63 24.37 -2.95
N GLN A 47 -11.21 23.40 -3.63
CA GLN A 47 -12.36 23.57 -4.52
C GLN A 47 -13.61 22.98 -3.86
N LEU A 48 -14.72 23.73 -3.89
CA LEU A 48 -16.01 23.29 -3.37
C LEU A 48 -17.00 23.12 -4.53
N LEU A 49 -17.69 22.00 -4.55
CA LEU A 49 -18.77 21.72 -5.50
C LEU A 49 -20.00 21.27 -4.69
N VAL A 50 -20.95 22.18 -4.50
CA VAL A 50 -22.07 21.97 -3.55
C VAL A 50 -23.44 22.09 -4.19
N GLY A 51 -24.38 21.27 -3.72
CA GLY A 51 -25.80 21.29 -4.11
C GLY A 51 -25.98 21.24 -5.62
N ALA A 52 -26.75 22.18 -6.17
CA ALA A 52 -27.08 22.24 -7.60
C ALA A 52 -25.87 22.37 -8.54
N GLN A 53 -24.69 22.73 -8.02
CA GLN A 53 -23.47 22.79 -8.82
C GLN A 53 -22.81 21.41 -8.98
N ALA A 54 -23.07 20.48 -8.07
CA ALA A 54 -22.52 19.13 -8.07
C ALA A 54 -23.29 18.19 -9.02
N THR A 55 -23.38 18.60 -10.29
CA THR A 55 -23.90 17.79 -11.37
C THR A 55 -22.91 16.68 -11.75
N ARG A 56 -23.40 15.62 -12.38
CA ARG A 56 -22.58 14.48 -12.84
C ARG A 56 -21.40 14.96 -13.68
N ASN A 57 -21.70 15.78 -14.68
CA ASN A 57 -20.70 16.34 -15.57
C ASN A 57 -19.70 17.24 -14.82
N ALA A 58 -20.17 18.08 -13.89
CA ALA A 58 -19.29 18.95 -13.11
C ALA A 58 -18.34 18.15 -12.21
N ILE A 59 -18.81 17.09 -11.55
CA ILE A 59 -17.98 16.20 -10.72
C ILE A 59 -16.86 15.56 -11.57
N ILE A 60 -17.22 14.94 -12.70
CA ILE A 60 -16.27 14.29 -13.60
C ILE A 60 -15.24 15.30 -14.14
N GLN A 61 -15.70 16.49 -14.55
CA GLN A 61 -14.81 17.54 -15.05
C GLN A 61 -13.84 18.05 -13.99
N HIS A 62 -14.29 18.24 -12.74
CA HIS A 62 -13.40 18.67 -11.66
C HIS A 62 -12.36 17.61 -11.33
N LEU A 63 -12.73 16.32 -11.26
CA LEU A 63 -11.78 15.22 -11.10
C LEU A 63 -10.73 15.20 -12.21
N ARG A 64 -11.16 15.29 -13.48
CA ARG A 64 -10.22 15.38 -14.62
C ARG A 64 -9.37 16.63 -14.59
N SER A 65 -9.89 17.76 -14.12
CA SER A 65 -9.11 19.00 -14.05
C SER A 65 -7.89 18.88 -13.13
N ILE A 66 -7.93 18.01 -12.12
CA ILE A 66 -6.80 17.73 -11.22
C ILE A 66 -5.59 17.24 -12.03
N THR A 67 -5.79 16.36 -13.02
CA THR A 67 -4.71 15.83 -13.88
C THR A 67 -3.96 16.95 -14.60
N LYS A 68 -4.68 17.99 -15.06
CA LYS A 68 -4.16 19.10 -15.86
C LYS A 68 -3.79 20.34 -15.04
N ASN A 69 -4.07 20.36 -13.73
CA ASN A 69 -3.87 21.54 -12.91
C ASN A 69 -2.36 21.78 -12.64
N PRO A 70 -1.74 22.85 -13.18
CA PRO A 70 -0.32 23.10 -13.03
C PRO A 70 0.08 23.48 -11.60
N ASN A 71 -0.88 23.90 -10.76
CA ASN A 71 -0.63 24.29 -9.37
C ASN A 71 -0.53 23.08 -8.42
N ILE A 72 -0.93 21.89 -8.88
CA ILE A 72 -0.78 20.65 -8.12
C ILE A 72 0.56 20.02 -8.49
N LEU A 73 1.51 20.07 -7.56
CA LEU A 73 2.81 19.44 -7.71
C LEU A 73 2.65 17.92 -7.78
N LYS A 74 3.55 17.26 -8.52
CA LYS A 74 3.62 15.80 -8.53
C LYS A 74 3.97 15.28 -7.13
N ASP A 75 3.30 14.22 -6.71
CA ASP A 75 3.36 13.56 -5.39
C ASP A 75 2.86 14.44 -4.21
N ALA A 76 2.19 15.58 -4.49
CA ALA A 76 1.50 16.36 -3.47
C ALA A 76 0.24 15.63 -2.96
N PRO A 77 -0.16 15.81 -1.69
CA PRO A 77 -1.39 15.23 -1.20
C PRO A 77 -2.61 15.79 -1.93
N ILE A 78 -3.48 14.90 -2.40
CA ILE A 78 -4.76 15.24 -3.03
C ILE A 78 -5.87 14.66 -2.15
N ILE A 79 -6.77 15.52 -1.69
CA ILE A 79 -7.93 15.14 -0.87
C ILE A 79 -9.17 15.26 -1.74
N ILE A 80 -9.94 14.18 -1.85
CA ILE A 80 -11.23 14.18 -2.53
C ILE A 80 -12.25 13.75 -1.48
N TYR A 81 -13.21 14.61 -1.19
CA TYR A 81 -14.27 14.35 -0.22
C TYR A 81 -15.62 14.37 -0.92
N PHE A 82 -16.46 13.38 -0.62
CA PHE A 82 -17.85 13.34 -1.06
C PHE A 82 -18.78 13.11 0.14
N ALA A 83 -19.84 13.91 0.24
CA ALA A 83 -20.95 13.66 1.15
C ALA A 83 -22.31 13.80 0.46
N GLY A 84 -23.20 12.84 0.69
CA GLY A 84 -24.52 12.81 0.08
C GLY A 84 -25.08 11.40 -0.03
N HIS A 85 -26.02 11.22 -0.96
CA HIS A 85 -26.59 9.89 -1.23
C HIS A 85 -25.61 9.00 -1.98
N GLY A 86 -25.64 7.72 -1.63
CA GLY A 86 -25.07 6.65 -2.44
C GLY A 86 -26.10 5.55 -2.66
N LEU A 87 -25.85 4.68 -3.63
CA LEU A 87 -26.69 3.52 -3.89
C LEU A 87 -25.87 2.35 -4.42
N ARG A 88 -26.51 1.18 -4.46
CA ARG A 88 -26.02 0.01 -5.17
C ARG A 88 -26.90 -0.26 -6.36
N GLN A 89 -26.28 -0.41 -7.52
CA GLN A 89 -26.98 -0.71 -8.75
C GLN A 89 -26.21 -1.76 -9.55
N SER A 90 -26.95 -2.66 -10.18
CA SER A 90 -26.37 -3.60 -11.12
C SER A 90 -26.17 -2.93 -12.47
N PHE A 91 -24.96 -3.02 -13.02
CA PHE A 91 -24.63 -2.52 -14.36
C PHE A 91 -24.01 -3.64 -15.19
N ARG A 92 -24.27 -3.62 -16.50
CA ARG A 92 -23.56 -4.46 -17.43
C ARG A 92 -22.28 -3.76 -17.87
N VAL A 93 -21.18 -4.49 -17.84
CA VAL A 93 -19.85 -4.02 -18.21
C VAL A 93 -19.28 -4.89 -19.33
N PRO A 94 -18.77 -4.30 -20.43
CA PRO A 94 -18.01 -5.06 -21.42
C PRO A 94 -16.76 -5.65 -20.77
N GLY A 95 -16.56 -6.97 -20.89
CA GLY A 95 -15.40 -7.67 -20.33
C GLY A 95 -15.55 -8.14 -18.88
N LEU A 96 -16.40 -7.51 -18.04
CA LEU A 96 -16.66 -7.96 -16.65
C LEU A 96 -18.05 -8.57 -16.44
N GLY A 97 -18.96 -8.46 -17.41
CA GLY A 97 -20.33 -8.95 -17.26
C GLY A 97 -21.18 -8.04 -16.37
N THR A 98 -22.19 -8.59 -15.70
CA THR A 98 -23.01 -7.80 -14.77
C THR A 98 -22.30 -7.65 -13.44
N ILE A 99 -22.01 -6.41 -13.03
CA ILE A 99 -21.43 -6.08 -11.73
C ILE A 99 -22.47 -5.38 -10.85
N ASN A 100 -22.39 -5.56 -9.54
CA ASN A 100 -23.08 -4.70 -8.58
C ASN A 100 -22.10 -3.62 -8.16
N ALA A 101 -22.30 -2.40 -8.66
CA ALA A 101 -21.42 -1.27 -8.37
C ALA A 101 -22.03 -0.39 -7.28
N GLU A 102 -21.15 0.14 -6.45
CA GLU A 102 -21.48 1.21 -5.52
C GLU A 102 -21.38 2.54 -6.22
N CYS A 103 -22.36 3.42 -6.01
CA CYS A 103 -22.44 4.68 -6.74
C CYS A 103 -22.58 5.86 -5.79
N ILE A 104 -21.91 6.97 -6.13
CA ILE A 104 -22.24 8.28 -5.58
C ILE A 104 -23.34 8.92 -6.42
N MET A 105 -24.19 9.74 -5.79
CA MET A 105 -25.36 10.36 -6.43
C MET A 105 -25.15 11.86 -6.68
N PRO A 106 -24.88 12.28 -7.93
CA PRO A 106 -24.90 13.69 -8.31
C PRO A 106 -26.26 14.37 -8.11
N PHE A 107 -26.25 15.71 -8.06
CA PHE A 107 -27.48 16.49 -7.84
C PHE A 107 -28.49 16.33 -8.98
N ASP A 108 -28.02 16.30 -10.23
CA ASP A 108 -28.86 16.12 -11.42
C ASP A 108 -29.41 14.69 -11.52
N THR A 109 -28.71 13.67 -11.03
CA THR A 109 -29.28 12.32 -10.84
C THR A 109 -30.48 12.36 -9.89
N LEU A 110 -30.33 13.04 -8.75
CA LEU A 110 -31.37 13.10 -7.71
C LEU A 110 -32.56 13.99 -8.10
N SER A 111 -32.31 15.09 -8.81
CA SER A 111 -33.34 16.07 -9.18
C SER A 111 -34.11 15.70 -10.45
N THR A 112 -33.52 14.91 -11.35
CA THR A 112 -34.22 14.36 -12.53
C THR A 112 -34.90 13.01 -12.25
N GLY A 113 -34.80 12.50 -11.02
CA GLY A 113 -35.42 11.23 -10.64
C GLY A 113 -34.75 10.01 -11.29
N GLY A 114 -33.43 10.07 -11.52
CA GLY A 114 -32.65 8.98 -12.10
C GLY A 114 -32.52 9.00 -13.62
N GLN A 115 -32.98 10.05 -14.31
CA GLN A 115 -32.73 10.21 -15.75
C GLN A 115 -31.24 10.38 -16.04
N VAL A 116 -30.53 11.15 -15.22
CA VAL A 116 -29.06 11.25 -15.32
C VAL A 116 -28.44 10.14 -14.50
N PRO A 117 -27.59 9.27 -15.07
CA PRO A 117 -27.05 8.12 -14.36
C PRO A 117 -26.12 8.55 -13.21
N PRO A 118 -26.02 7.77 -12.12
CA PRO A 118 -25.10 8.05 -11.04
C PRO A 118 -23.65 7.83 -11.48
N ILE A 119 -22.68 8.09 -10.59
CA ILE A 119 -21.27 7.81 -10.86
C ILE A 119 -20.89 6.53 -10.11
N PRO A 120 -20.69 5.40 -10.81
CA PRO A 120 -20.28 4.15 -10.18
C PRO A 120 -18.81 4.19 -9.76
N ASP A 121 -18.46 3.35 -8.78
CA ASP A 121 -17.11 3.11 -8.26
C ASP A 121 -16.09 2.80 -9.37
N ILE A 122 -16.51 2.18 -10.47
CA ILE A 122 -15.70 1.92 -11.66
C ILE A 122 -15.29 3.17 -12.40
N THR A 123 -16.22 4.09 -12.60
CA THR A 123 -15.94 5.38 -13.21
C THR A 123 -15.07 6.22 -12.27
N LEU A 124 -15.39 6.23 -10.98
CA LEU A 124 -14.60 6.94 -9.99
C LEU A 124 -13.16 6.40 -9.91
N SER A 125 -12.99 5.08 -9.88
CA SER A 125 -11.67 4.43 -9.83
C SER A 125 -10.83 4.69 -11.09
N ALA A 126 -11.47 4.69 -12.27
CA ALA A 126 -10.80 5.03 -13.52
C ALA A 126 -10.28 6.47 -13.50
N LEU A 127 -11.12 7.43 -13.06
CA LEU A 127 -10.73 8.84 -12.92
C LEU A 127 -9.60 9.03 -11.87
N LEU A 128 -9.66 8.33 -10.75
CA LEU A 128 -8.58 8.34 -9.75
C LEU A 128 -7.29 7.71 -10.30
N GLY A 129 -7.40 6.70 -11.16
CA GLY A 129 -6.28 6.15 -11.92
C GLY A 129 -5.63 7.17 -12.87
N GLU A 130 -6.44 7.94 -13.60
CA GLU A 130 -5.96 9.06 -14.44
C GLU A 130 -5.17 10.07 -13.58
N ILE A 131 -5.71 10.47 -12.41
CA ILE A 131 -5.05 11.37 -11.48
C ILE A 131 -3.74 10.77 -10.95
N ALA A 132 -3.75 9.50 -10.52
CA ALA A 132 -2.57 8.84 -9.97
C ALA A 132 -1.43 8.74 -10.99
N ASN A 133 -1.75 8.50 -12.26
CA ASN A 133 -0.76 8.43 -13.34
C ASN A 133 -0.07 9.79 -13.57
N GLU A 134 -0.84 10.89 -13.57
CA GLU A 134 -0.31 12.24 -13.86
C GLU A 134 0.29 12.93 -12.63
N LYS A 135 -0.37 12.83 -11.47
CA LYS A 135 -0.03 13.55 -10.24
C LYS A 135 0.61 12.69 -9.16
N GLY A 136 0.58 11.36 -9.27
CA GLY A 136 1.06 10.43 -8.25
C GLY A 136 -0.09 9.87 -7.41
N ASP A 137 0.16 8.73 -6.75
CA ASP A 137 -0.83 7.95 -5.99
C ASP A 137 -1.08 8.47 -4.56
N HIS A 138 -0.76 9.75 -4.30
CA HIS A 138 -0.91 10.38 -2.99
C HIS A 138 -2.32 10.98 -2.81
N ILE A 139 -3.33 10.14 -3.05
CA ILE A 139 -4.73 10.53 -3.13
C ILE A 139 -5.50 9.95 -1.95
N MET A 140 -6.17 10.80 -1.18
CA MET A 140 -7.15 10.43 -0.16
C MET A 140 -8.56 10.58 -0.74
N LEU A 141 -9.34 9.50 -0.75
CA LEU A 141 -10.78 9.55 -1.02
C LEU A 141 -11.55 9.38 0.30
N LEU A 142 -12.37 10.36 0.66
CA LEU A 142 -13.22 10.36 1.84
C LEU A 142 -14.68 10.28 1.40
N LEU A 143 -15.41 9.25 1.82
CA LEU A 143 -16.82 9.05 1.47
C LEU A 143 -17.70 9.07 2.71
N ASP A 144 -18.52 10.12 2.86
CA ASP A 144 -19.62 10.21 3.83
C ASP A 144 -20.96 9.96 3.13
N CYS A 145 -21.18 8.72 2.70
CA CYS A 145 -22.40 8.29 2.01
C CYS A 145 -22.70 6.81 2.27
N CYS A 146 -23.98 6.42 2.19
CA CYS A 146 -24.41 5.03 2.35
C CYS A 146 -24.33 4.26 1.03
N HIS A 147 -23.98 2.97 1.08
CA HIS A 147 -24.00 2.09 -0.11
C HIS A 147 -25.34 1.35 -0.29
N SER A 148 -26.21 1.34 0.72
CA SER A 148 -27.47 0.59 0.69
C SER A 148 -28.62 1.39 0.07
N GLY A 149 -28.88 1.18 -1.22
CA GLY A 149 -30.11 1.62 -1.89
C GLY A 149 -31.37 0.81 -1.54
N SER A 150 -31.28 -0.16 -0.61
CA SER A 150 -32.40 -1.03 -0.24
C SER A 150 -33.22 -0.44 0.89
N GLY A 151 -34.52 -0.28 0.65
CA GLY A 151 -35.51 0.22 1.61
C GLY A 151 -35.36 -0.38 3.01
N SER A 152 -35.42 0.54 3.98
CA SER A 152 -35.82 0.31 5.37
C SER A 152 -36.61 -0.98 5.57
N ARG A 153 -36.00 -1.95 6.26
CA ARG A 153 -36.76 -2.89 7.08
C ARG A 153 -36.62 -2.40 8.51
N ASP A 154 -37.78 -2.09 9.08
CA ASP A 154 -38.07 -1.97 10.50
C ASP A 154 -37.40 -0.82 11.27
N VAL A 155 -38.02 0.37 11.24
CA VAL A 155 -38.61 1.01 12.44
C VAL A 155 -39.70 1.99 11.95
N GLU A 156 -40.94 1.81 12.42
CA GLU A 156 -42.02 2.76 12.21
C GLU A 156 -41.58 4.18 12.65
N ASN A 157 -41.74 5.17 11.74
CA ASN A 157 -41.62 6.63 11.95
C ASN A 157 -40.27 7.36 11.77
N ASP A 158 -39.26 6.87 11.06
CA ASP A 158 -38.20 7.76 10.55
C ASP A 158 -37.99 7.62 9.03
N ASN A 159 -38.43 8.65 8.27
CA ASN A 159 -38.33 8.73 6.80
C ASN A 159 -37.02 9.41 6.33
N ARG A 160 -36.04 9.59 7.22
CA ARG A 160 -34.75 10.20 6.88
C ARG A 160 -33.92 9.29 5.98
N GLY A 161 -33.42 9.82 4.87
CA GLY A 161 -32.48 9.14 3.97
C GLY A 161 -33.07 8.13 2.96
N LYS A 162 -34.38 7.92 2.86
CA LYS A 162 -34.94 7.00 1.84
C LYS A 162 -35.01 7.66 0.46
N LEU A 163 -34.39 7.02 -0.53
CA LEU A 163 -34.56 7.37 -1.93
C LEU A 163 -35.95 6.90 -2.45
N PRO A 164 -36.59 7.64 -3.38
CA PRO A 164 -37.82 7.19 -4.04
C PRO A 164 -37.63 5.89 -4.83
N GLU A 165 -38.62 5.00 -4.84
CA GLU A 165 -38.56 3.71 -5.55
C GLU A 165 -38.26 3.85 -7.06
N GLY A 166 -38.70 4.94 -7.70
CA GLY A 166 -38.45 5.21 -9.12
C GLY A 166 -37.00 5.58 -9.47
N LEU A 167 -36.20 5.97 -8.48
CA LEU A 167 -34.81 6.42 -8.67
C LEU A 167 -33.83 5.24 -8.90
N LEU A 168 -34.32 3.99 -8.77
CA LEU A 168 -33.59 2.74 -9.06
C LEU A 168 -33.66 2.32 -10.53
N ASN A 169 -34.51 2.95 -11.34
CA ASN A 169 -34.66 2.69 -12.77
C ASN A 169 -33.68 3.56 -13.58
N ILE A 170 -32.39 3.35 -13.36
CA ILE A 170 -31.30 4.08 -14.01
C ILE A 170 -31.15 3.66 -15.47
N ASP A 171 -30.95 4.63 -16.38
CA ASP A 171 -30.63 4.37 -17.78
C ASP A 171 -29.22 3.77 -17.92
N GLN A 172 -29.14 2.46 -18.17
CA GLN A 172 -27.89 1.74 -18.33
C GLN A 172 -27.22 2.02 -19.69
N GLU A 173 -27.99 2.36 -20.72
CA GLU A 173 -27.46 2.63 -22.05
C GLU A 173 -26.76 4.00 -22.07
N GLU A 174 -27.35 5.00 -21.42
CA GLU A 174 -26.72 6.31 -21.22
C GLU A 174 -25.43 6.20 -20.42
N LEU A 175 -25.40 5.45 -19.32
CA LEU A 175 -24.16 5.22 -18.56
C LEU A 175 -23.06 4.59 -19.42
N MET A 176 -23.40 3.59 -20.24
CA MET A 176 -22.44 2.94 -21.13
C MET A 176 -21.87 3.92 -22.16
N ASN A 177 -22.72 4.76 -22.75
CA ASN A 177 -22.33 5.72 -23.76
C ASN A 177 -21.47 6.86 -23.19
N GLU A 178 -21.80 7.35 -21.98
CA GLU A 178 -21.06 8.44 -21.35
C GLU A 178 -19.75 8.00 -20.72
N ASP A 179 -19.78 6.88 -19.99
CA ASP A 179 -18.62 6.46 -19.23
C ASP A 179 -17.75 5.50 -20.00
N GLY A 180 -18.28 4.74 -20.98
CA GLY A 180 -17.56 3.66 -21.67
C GLY A 180 -16.12 4.02 -22.06
N ASP A 181 -15.90 5.23 -22.55
CA ASP A 181 -14.57 5.74 -22.92
C ASP A 181 -13.63 5.99 -21.71
N ILE A 182 -14.18 6.36 -20.55
CA ILE A 182 -13.45 6.60 -19.30
C ILE A 182 -12.80 5.30 -18.79
N TRP A 183 -13.58 4.22 -18.76
CA TRP A 183 -13.13 2.96 -18.18
C TRP A 183 -12.72 1.92 -19.23
N SER A 184 -12.99 2.10 -20.53
CA SER A 184 -12.50 1.17 -21.56
C SER A 184 -10.97 1.13 -21.63
N GLY A 185 -10.28 2.27 -21.52
CA GLY A 185 -8.82 2.32 -21.42
C GLY A 185 -8.28 1.73 -20.11
N PHE A 186 -9.07 1.83 -19.03
CA PHE A 186 -8.77 1.26 -17.72
C PHE A 186 -8.98 -0.27 -17.66
N LEU A 187 -9.96 -0.77 -18.42
CA LEU A 187 -10.33 -2.18 -18.57
C LEU A 187 -9.54 -2.91 -19.66
N GLN A 188 -8.94 -2.19 -20.61
CA GLN A 188 -8.04 -2.78 -21.59
C GLN A 188 -6.92 -3.51 -20.83
N GLU A 189 -6.80 -4.82 -21.10
CA GLU A 189 -5.60 -5.55 -20.73
C GLU A 189 -4.42 -4.78 -21.33
N ASN A 190 -3.45 -4.41 -20.50
CA ASN A 190 -2.18 -3.92 -20.99
C ASN A 190 -1.44 -5.10 -21.66
N ASP A 191 -1.96 -5.54 -22.80
CA ASP A 191 -1.20 -6.16 -23.88
C ASP A 191 -0.36 -5.07 -24.55
N SER A 192 0.43 -4.33 -23.77
CA SER A 192 1.56 -3.62 -24.33
C SER A 192 2.58 -4.69 -24.72
N PRO A 193 2.77 -5.02 -26.01
CA PRO A 193 3.63 -6.12 -26.40
C PRO A 193 5.12 -5.75 -26.27
N ASP A 194 5.46 -4.53 -25.80
CA ASP A 194 6.77 -3.96 -26.07
C ASP A 194 7.40 -3.04 -25.01
N ILE A 195 6.85 -2.91 -23.79
CA ILE A 195 7.65 -2.39 -22.66
C ILE A 195 8.43 -3.56 -22.07
N GLY A 196 9.43 -4.01 -22.84
CA GLY A 196 10.43 -5.02 -22.52
C GLY A 196 10.07 -5.95 -21.36
N ARG A 197 9.40 -7.08 -21.68
CA ARG A 197 9.16 -8.25 -20.83
C ARG A 197 10.26 -8.40 -19.77
N LYS A 198 10.08 -7.74 -18.61
CA LYS A 198 10.99 -7.88 -17.48
C LYS A 198 10.89 -9.36 -17.12
N SER A 199 11.99 -10.08 -17.32
CA SER A 199 12.06 -11.54 -17.19
C SER A 199 11.91 -11.90 -15.72
N ARG A 200 10.67 -12.11 -15.27
CA ARG A 200 10.36 -12.56 -13.92
C ARG A 200 9.70 -13.95 -13.99
N SER A 201 9.96 -14.82 -13.02
CA SER A 201 9.33 -16.14 -13.00
C SER A 201 7.84 -16.07 -12.61
N ILE A 202 7.43 -14.97 -11.98
CA ILE A 202 6.04 -14.66 -11.70
C ILE A 202 5.69 -13.32 -12.32
N THR A 203 4.59 -13.31 -13.06
CA THR A 203 3.91 -12.07 -13.45
C THR A 203 2.62 -12.02 -12.64
N THR A 204 2.37 -10.94 -11.91
CA THR A 204 0.99 -10.60 -11.55
C THR A 204 0.36 -10.21 -12.88
N SER A 205 -0.45 -11.08 -13.46
CA SER A 205 -1.36 -10.63 -14.52
C SER A 205 -2.02 -9.37 -13.98
N ASN A 206 -2.05 -8.30 -14.76
CA ASN A 206 -3.11 -7.32 -14.64
C ASN A 206 -4.28 -7.98 -15.38
N PRO A 207 -5.09 -8.91 -14.79
CA PRO A 207 -6.41 -8.99 -15.37
C PRO A 207 -6.96 -7.58 -15.19
N GLY A 208 -7.56 -7.02 -16.24
CA GLY A 208 -8.31 -5.77 -16.19
C GLY A 208 -9.50 -5.80 -15.22
N SER A 209 -9.42 -6.60 -14.15
CA SER A 209 -10.32 -6.63 -13.03
C SER A 209 -10.19 -5.31 -12.28
N PHE A 210 -11.14 -4.43 -12.61
CA PHE A 210 -11.59 -3.25 -11.89
C PHE A 210 -11.26 -3.23 -10.38
N ARG A 211 -11.45 -4.34 -9.65
CA ARG A 211 -11.19 -4.47 -8.20
C ARG A 211 -9.74 -4.20 -7.76
N TYR A 212 -8.75 -4.37 -8.64
CA TYR A 212 -7.32 -4.40 -8.24
C TYR A 212 -6.54 -3.12 -8.54
N GLN A 213 -7.06 -2.26 -9.43
CA GLN A 213 -6.44 -0.97 -9.75
C GLN A 213 -6.90 0.14 -8.78
N GLY A 214 -8.15 0.08 -8.28
CA GLY A 214 -8.70 1.04 -7.30
C GLY A 214 -7.86 1.14 -6.03
N ILE A 215 -7.44 0.00 -5.46
CA ILE A 215 -6.66 -0.01 -4.21
C ILE A 215 -5.22 0.53 -4.36
N LYS A 216 -4.69 0.70 -5.58
CA LYS A 216 -3.31 1.19 -5.79
C LYS A 216 -3.22 2.68 -6.10
N SER A 217 -4.30 3.28 -6.60
CA SER A 217 -4.30 4.69 -7.01
C SER A 217 -4.54 5.66 -5.84
N HIS A 218 -5.26 5.21 -4.81
CA HIS A 218 -5.67 6.04 -3.69
C HIS A 218 -5.83 5.24 -2.39
N VAL A 219 -5.98 5.95 -1.28
CA VAL A 219 -6.48 5.42 0.00
C VAL A 219 -7.91 5.91 0.19
N LEU A 220 -8.84 4.97 0.36
CA LEU A 220 -10.25 5.23 0.64
C LEU A 220 -10.49 5.15 2.15
N ILE A 221 -11.14 6.16 2.71
CA ILE A 221 -11.75 6.10 4.04
C ILE A 221 -13.25 6.33 3.87
N SER A 222 -14.05 5.29 4.09
CA SER A 222 -15.51 5.35 4.00
C SER A 222 -16.15 5.41 5.38
N SER A 223 -17.34 6.00 5.44
CA SER A 223 -18.03 6.27 6.69
C SER A 223 -18.69 5.05 7.35
N CYS A 224 -18.97 3.98 6.61
CA CYS A 224 -19.64 2.78 7.13
C CYS A 224 -19.24 1.49 6.36
N ARG A 225 -19.57 0.32 6.92
CA ARG A 225 -19.46 -0.98 6.22
C ARG A 225 -20.52 -1.13 5.12
N GLU A 226 -20.33 -2.12 4.25
CA GLU A 226 -21.23 -2.43 3.13
C GLU A 226 -22.71 -2.66 3.55
N TYR A 227 -22.94 -3.15 4.76
CA TYR A 227 -24.29 -3.42 5.31
C TYR A 227 -24.76 -2.38 6.36
N GLU A 228 -24.01 -1.30 6.54
CA GLU A 228 -24.29 -0.25 7.51
C GLU A 228 -24.72 1.05 6.80
N GLN A 229 -25.18 2.03 7.57
CA GLN A 229 -25.60 3.34 7.07
C GLN A 229 -24.75 4.45 7.69
N SER A 230 -24.52 5.53 6.94
CA SER A 230 -24.00 6.78 7.44
C SER A 230 -25.12 7.63 8.04
N PHE A 231 -24.89 8.20 9.23
CA PHE A 231 -25.89 8.96 9.98
C PHE A 231 -25.59 10.46 10.02
N GLU A 232 -26.63 11.28 9.94
CA GLU A 232 -26.61 12.69 10.36
C GLU A 232 -27.35 12.87 11.69
N TYR A 233 -26.82 13.76 12.53
CA TYR A 233 -27.41 14.10 13.82
C TYR A 233 -27.36 15.61 14.09
N SER A 234 -28.09 16.07 15.10
CA SER A 234 -28.02 17.45 15.58
C SER A 234 -27.92 17.45 17.11
N LYS A 235 -26.85 18.05 17.64
CA LYS A 235 -26.70 18.35 19.07
C LYS A 235 -27.38 19.69 19.35
N ASP A 236 -28.28 19.75 20.33
CA ASP A 236 -28.82 21.00 20.92
C ASP A 236 -29.22 22.14 19.93
N ARG A 237 -30.04 21.84 18.91
CA ARG A 237 -30.50 22.82 17.89
C ARG A 237 -29.36 23.42 17.03
N GLN A 238 -28.19 22.79 16.99
CA GLN A 238 -27.13 23.13 16.05
C GLN A 238 -27.45 22.63 14.65
N VAL A 239 -26.71 23.17 13.68
CA VAL A 239 -26.77 22.73 12.27
C VAL A 239 -26.52 21.21 12.21
N PRO A 240 -27.31 20.45 11.43
CA PRO A 240 -27.10 19.02 11.27
C PRO A 240 -25.68 18.70 10.81
N THR A 241 -25.12 17.59 11.29
CA THR A 241 -23.77 17.13 10.98
C THR A 241 -23.78 15.64 10.68
N GLY A 242 -22.96 15.20 9.72
CA GLY A 242 -22.62 13.80 9.51
C GLY A 242 -21.74 13.31 10.65
N LEU A 243 -22.00 12.10 11.13
CA LEU A 243 -21.23 11.49 12.21
C LEU A 243 -19.76 11.28 11.82
N PHE A 244 -19.52 10.77 10.61
CA PHE A 244 -18.17 10.60 10.09
C PHE A 244 -17.48 11.94 9.86
N THR A 245 -18.15 12.90 9.22
CA THR A 245 -17.54 14.20 8.93
C THR A 245 -17.22 15.00 10.19
N SER A 246 -18.07 14.95 11.22
CA SER A 246 -17.75 15.56 12.52
C SER A 246 -16.47 14.96 13.10
N ALA A 247 -16.39 13.63 13.17
CA ALA A 247 -15.24 12.92 13.69
C ALA A 247 -13.96 13.14 12.87
N LEU A 248 -14.07 13.32 11.55
CA LEU A 248 -12.96 13.70 10.67
C LEU A 248 -12.40 15.08 11.03
N MET A 249 -13.27 16.07 11.23
CA MET A 249 -12.83 17.41 11.61
C MET A 249 -12.19 17.41 13.00
N ASP A 250 -12.78 16.71 13.96
CA ASP A 250 -12.22 16.56 15.31
C ASP A 250 -10.86 15.85 15.27
N ALA A 251 -10.71 14.82 14.44
CA ALA A 251 -9.44 14.11 14.25
C ALA A 251 -8.35 14.99 13.64
N LEU A 252 -8.68 15.82 12.63
CA LEU A 252 -7.74 16.76 12.02
C LEU A 252 -7.32 17.86 13.01
N GLN A 253 -8.27 18.36 13.80
CA GLN A 253 -8.01 19.37 14.82
C GLN A 253 -7.16 18.81 15.96
N ASP A 254 -7.45 17.61 16.46
CA ASP A 254 -6.63 16.89 17.43
C ASP A 254 -5.18 16.74 16.94
N CYS A 255 -4.99 16.33 15.69
CA CYS A 255 -3.65 16.24 15.10
C CYS A 255 -2.92 17.60 15.07
N GLN A 256 -3.65 18.68 14.77
CA GLN A 256 -3.09 20.03 14.73
C GLN A 256 -2.74 20.55 16.12
N GLU A 257 -3.57 20.28 17.14
CA GLU A 257 -3.36 20.71 18.52
C GLU A 257 -2.22 19.95 19.19
N LEU A 258 -2.10 18.64 18.90
CA LEU A 258 -1.00 17.80 19.35
C LEU A 258 0.31 18.04 18.59
N GLY A 259 0.28 18.82 17.50
CA GLY A 259 1.44 19.11 16.66
C GLY A 259 1.86 17.99 15.71
N VAL A 260 1.05 16.92 15.59
CA VAL A 260 1.35 15.71 14.80
C VAL A 260 0.73 15.74 13.41
N ILE A 261 0.23 16.88 12.93
CA ILE A 261 -0.45 17.00 11.63
C ILE A 261 0.44 16.55 10.46
N TRP A 262 1.76 16.72 10.55
CA TRP A 262 2.69 16.25 9.52
C TRP A 262 3.02 14.77 9.64
N ASP A 263 2.81 14.19 10.82
CA ASP A 263 3.17 12.82 11.15
C ASP A 263 1.99 11.84 11.08
N VAL A 264 0.76 12.35 10.97
CA VAL A 264 -0.43 11.50 10.87
C VAL A 264 -0.43 10.70 9.57
N THR A 265 -0.63 9.39 9.67
CA THR A 265 -0.87 8.51 8.51
C THR A 265 -2.34 8.39 8.17
N TYR A 266 -2.68 7.82 7.01
CA TYR A 266 -4.08 7.50 6.74
C TYR A 266 -4.66 6.59 7.81
N THR A 267 -3.95 5.53 8.20
CA THR A 267 -4.35 4.64 9.30
C THR A 267 -4.43 5.37 10.64
N GLY A 268 -3.46 6.25 10.94
CA GLY A 268 -3.45 7.05 12.17
C GLY A 268 -4.58 8.07 12.26
N LEU A 269 -4.97 8.66 11.13
CA LEU A 269 -6.14 9.52 10.98
C LEU A 269 -7.42 8.70 11.11
N PHE A 270 -7.49 7.56 10.43
CA PHE A 270 -8.62 6.61 10.50
C PHE A 270 -8.91 6.17 11.93
N TYR A 271 -7.90 5.80 12.72
CA TYR A 271 -8.12 5.41 14.11
C TYR A 271 -8.62 6.55 14.99
N ARG A 272 -8.20 7.79 14.72
CA ARG A 272 -8.75 8.98 15.40
C ARG A 272 -10.20 9.19 15.03
N ILE A 273 -10.53 9.15 13.74
CA ILE A 273 -11.92 9.20 13.27
C ILE A 273 -12.75 8.14 13.98
N LYS A 274 -12.29 6.88 13.98
CA LYS A 274 -12.99 5.77 14.63
C LYS A 274 -13.16 6.00 16.13
N SER A 275 -12.17 6.57 16.81
CA SER A 275 -12.25 6.90 18.24
C SER A 275 -13.30 7.98 18.51
N PHE A 276 -13.27 9.09 17.77
CA PHE A 276 -14.24 10.16 17.91
C PHE A 276 -15.67 9.69 17.56
N MET A 277 -15.82 8.90 16.50
CA MET A 277 -17.11 8.28 16.16
C MET A 277 -17.61 7.38 17.29
N HIS A 278 -16.75 6.56 17.91
CA HIS A 278 -17.14 5.68 19.01
C HIS A 278 -17.66 6.46 20.22
N ASP A 279 -17.03 7.58 20.55
CA ASP A 279 -17.47 8.42 21.67
C ASP A 279 -18.76 9.18 21.34
N ASP A 280 -18.89 9.71 20.12
CA ASP A 280 -20.14 10.31 19.64
C ASP A 280 -21.30 9.29 19.61
N ILE A 281 -21.07 8.08 19.13
CA ILE A 281 -22.07 7.00 19.09
C ILE A 281 -22.55 6.67 20.51
N LYS A 282 -21.65 6.57 21.50
CA LYS A 282 -22.05 6.32 22.89
C LYS A 282 -22.95 7.43 23.42
N ASP A 283 -22.64 8.69 23.13
CA ASP A 283 -23.42 9.81 23.61
C ASP A 283 -24.79 9.89 22.92
N LEU A 284 -24.84 9.64 21.61
CA LEU A 284 -26.09 9.50 20.85
C LEU A 284 -26.93 8.32 21.36
N GLN A 285 -26.33 7.18 21.66
CA GLN A 285 -27.01 6.00 22.22
C GLN A 285 -27.59 6.28 23.61
N LYS A 286 -26.91 7.08 24.45
CA LYS A 286 -27.47 7.55 25.73
C LYS A 286 -28.67 8.48 25.51
N GLN A 287 -28.60 9.35 24.50
CA GLN A 287 -29.63 10.35 24.23
C GLN A 287 -30.87 9.78 23.54
N PHE A 288 -30.71 8.83 22.61
CA PHE A 288 -31.75 8.37 21.70
C PHE A 288 -32.06 6.85 21.76
N GLY A 289 -31.32 6.07 22.57
CA GLY A 289 -31.50 4.62 22.76
C GLY A 289 -30.38 3.76 22.16
N ARG A 290 -30.06 2.62 22.83
CA ARG A 290 -28.83 1.82 22.64
C ARG A 290 -28.61 1.17 21.27
N ASP A 291 -29.64 1.02 20.43
CA ASP A 291 -29.57 0.16 19.23
C ASP A 291 -29.74 0.90 17.89
N LYS A 292 -29.72 2.25 17.87
CA LYS A 292 -30.08 3.05 16.68
C LYS A 292 -28.92 3.57 15.82
N PHE A 293 -27.68 3.47 16.28
CA PHE A 293 -26.53 4.04 15.60
C PHE A 293 -25.44 2.97 15.47
N ASN A 294 -25.47 2.24 14.35
CA ASN A 294 -24.41 1.30 13.99
C ASN A 294 -23.70 1.80 12.73
N GLN A 295 -22.54 2.42 12.92
CA GLN A 295 -21.73 2.98 11.84
C GLN A 295 -20.24 2.76 12.15
N THR A 296 -19.59 1.95 11.32
CA THR A 296 -18.18 1.58 11.46
C THR A 296 -17.38 2.03 10.24
N PRO A 297 -16.49 3.03 10.35
CA PRO A 297 -15.73 3.50 9.20
C PRO A 297 -14.79 2.40 8.68
N GLN A 298 -14.50 2.40 7.38
CA GLN A 298 -13.50 1.52 6.75
C GLN A 298 -12.33 2.34 6.22
N CYS A 299 -11.15 1.72 6.15
CA CYS A 299 -9.95 2.29 5.53
C CYS A 299 -9.35 1.23 4.61
N GLU A 300 -9.30 1.54 3.32
CA GLU A 300 -8.86 0.63 2.26
C GLU A 300 -7.80 1.32 1.39
N GLY A 301 -6.88 0.54 0.84
CA GLY A 301 -5.88 1.03 -0.09
C GLY A 301 -4.48 0.56 0.25
N TYR A 302 -3.66 0.46 -0.78
CA TYR A 302 -2.31 -0.09 -0.73
C TYR A 302 -1.35 0.81 0.07
N ASN A 303 -1.59 2.13 0.08
CA ASN A 303 -0.72 3.15 0.68
C ASN A 303 -1.23 3.68 2.04
N ARG A 304 -2.12 2.96 2.74
CA ARG A 304 -2.77 3.43 3.99
C ARG A 304 -1.82 3.77 5.15
N GLU A 305 -0.60 3.25 5.12
CA GLU A 305 0.42 3.58 6.14
C GLU A 305 1.24 4.82 5.80
N ARG A 306 0.99 5.49 4.66
CA ARG A 306 1.67 6.74 4.29
C ARG A 306 1.15 7.90 5.14
N HIS A 307 2.02 8.88 5.40
CA HIS A 307 1.61 10.17 5.96
C HIS A 307 0.59 10.87 5.06
N VAL A 308 -0.43 11.50 5.68
CA VAL A 308 -1.49 12.21 4.95
C VAL A 308 -0.95 13.46 4.25
N PHE A 309 -0.08 14.22 4.92
CA PHE A 309 0.33 15.56 4.46
C PHE A 309 1.82 15.67 4.10
N ALA A 310 2.62 14.63 4.34
CA ALA A 310 4.06 14.65 4.05
C ALA A 310 4.37 14.14 2.63
N THR A 311 5.09 14.94 1.84
CA THR A 311 5.44 14.59 0.45
C THR A 311 6.77 13.83 0.32
N PRO A 312 6.91 12.92 -0.66
CA PRO A 312 8.19 12.29 -1.04
C PRO A 312 9.29 13.25 -1.54
N ALA A 313 9.02 14.57 -1.66
CA ALA A 313 10.01 15.58 -2.03
C ALA A 313 11.11 15.80 -0.97
N PHE A 314 11.03 15.13 0.18
CA PHE A 314 12.07 15.09 1.21
C PHE A 314 12.81 13.75 1.16
N PRO A 315 14.12 13.73 0.82
CA PRO A 315 14.84 12.51 0.49
C PRO A 315 15.28 11.80 1.77
N HIS A 316 14.47 10.89 2.29
CA HIS A 316 14.93 9.98 3.34
C HIS A 316 15.06 8.57 2.76
N ARG A 317 16.31 8.31 2.35
CA ARG A 317 16.78 7.05 1.78
C ARG A 317 16.63 5.96 2.83
N GLY A 318 15.96 4.87 2.47
CA GLY A 318 16.19 3.52 2.99
C GLY A 318 16.12 3.34 4.51
N HIS A 319 15.02 2.70 4.93
CA HIS A 319 14.84 1.98 6.19
C HIS A 319 14.50 2.80 7.45
N ALA A 320 13.35 2.44 8.02
CA ALA A 320 12.83 2.73 9.35
C ALA A 320 12.98 4.13 9.94
N ILE A 321 12.02 5.01 9.65
CA ILE A 321 11.71 6.19 10.48
C ILE A 321 10.83 5.72 11.63
N ALA A 322 11.36 5.68 12.85
CA ALA A 322 10.59 5.33 14.05
C ALA A 322 10.55 6.53 15.01
N PRO A 323 9.36 6.92 15.54
CA PRO A 323 9.28 8.00 16.52
C PRO A 323 9.99 7.59 17.81
N ILE A 324 10.52 8.58 18.52
CA ILE A 324 11.39 8.34 19.67
C ILE A 324 10.67 8.71 20.97
N THR A 325 10.52 7.74 21.86
CA THR A 325 9.99 7.99 23.21
C THR A 325 11.15 8.07 24.21
N ALA A 326 11.23 9.17 24.96
CA ALA A 326 12.18 9.29 26.05
C ALA A 326 11.83 8.29 27.17
N THR A 327 12.83 7.61 27.72
CA THR A 327 12.61 6.83 28.94
C THR A 327 12.70 7.74 30.17
N GLY A 328 12.31 7.23 31.35
CA GLY A 328 12.60 7.91 32.62
C GLY A 328 14.10 8.10 32.92
N ARG A 329 15.00 7.58 32.06
CA ARG A 329 16.44 7.86 32.05
C ARG A 329 16.80 8.77 30.88
N SER A 330 17.64 9.77 31.15
CA SER A 330 17.94 10.87 30.22
C SER A 330 18.76 10.49 28.98
N ASP A 331 19.44 9.34 28.98
CA ASP A 331 20.30 8.86 27.89
C ASP A 331 19.76 7.62 27.16
N HIS A 332 18.55 7.17 27.51
CA HIS A 332 17.91 5.99 26.93
C HIS A 332 16.61 6.39 26.21
N TYR A 333 16.45 5.87 25.01
CA TYR A 333 15.33 6.17 24.13
C TYR A 333 14.70 4.88 23.63
N VAL A 334 13.39 4.84 23.51
CA VAL A 334 12.64 3.67 23.04
C VAL A 334 12.06 3.96 21.66
N LEU A 335 12.32 3.04 20.73
CA LEU A 335 11.81 3.05 19.37
C LEU A 335 10.74 1.96 19.24
N PRO A 336 9.60 2.22 18.57
CA PRO A 336 8.56 1.23 18.31
C PRO A 336 8.91 0.26 17.16
N VAL A 337 10.15 -0.22 17.13
CA VAL A 337 10.66 -1.18 16.16
C VAL A 337 11.40 -2.31 16.86
N SER A 338 11.38 -3.52 16.31
CA SER A 338 12.16 -4.66 16.81
C SER A 338 12.75 -5.50 15.67
N SER A 339 13.09 -6.76 15.92
CA SER A 339 13.61 -7.68 14.92
C SER A 339 12.73 -7.84 13.67
N LEU A 340 11.42 -7.52 13.72
CA LEU A 340 10.52 -7.46 12.56
C LEU A 340 10.74 -6.24 11.64
N ALA A 341 11.38 -5.18 12.12
CA ALA A 341 11.87 -4.09 11.28
C ALA A 341 13.28 -4.36 10.73
N GLY A 342 13.98 -5.38 11.24
CA GLY A 342 15.36 -5.69 10.89
C GLY A 342 16.40 -5.30 11.93
N VAL A 343 15.93 -4.87 13.10
CA VAL A 343 16.80 -4.53 14.23
C VAL A 343 17.51 -5.79 14.74
N ARG A 344 18.79 -5.65 15.04
CA ARG A 344 19.66 -6.68 15.63
C ARG A 344 20.40 -6.08 16.83
N PRO A 345 20.93 -6.90 17.76
CA PRO A 345 21.68 -6.38 18.90
C PRO A 345 22.88 -5.49 18.53
N ASP A 346 23.45 -5.69 17.34
CA ASP A 346 24.55 -4.91 16.76
C ASP A 346 24.09 -3.75 15.87
N SER A 347 22.78 -3.48 15.78
CA SER A 347 22.24 -2.38 14.99
C SER A 347 22.51 -1.01 15.62
N GLU A 348 22.50 0.00 14.75
CA GLU A 348 22.65 1.40 15.10
C GLU A 348 21.54 2.22 14.44
N PHE A 349 21.21 3.36 15.01
CA PHE A 349 20.21 4.27 14.50
C PHE A 349 20.79 5.67 14.37
N GLU A 350 20.60 6.30 13.22
CA GLU A 350 20.76 7.75 13.07
C GLU A 350 19.53 8.44 13.64
N ILE A 351 19.69 9.24 14.69
CA ILE A 351 18.58 10.04 15.23
C ILE A 351 18.64 11.43 14.63
N HIS A 352 17.48 11.90 14.18
CA HIS A 352 17.26 13.24 13.67
C HIS A 352 16.15 13.92 14.46
N ASP A 353 16.20 15.24 14.52
CA ASP A 353 15.20 16.09 15.15
C ASP A 353 14.66 17.05 14.08
N TYR A 354 13.37 16.94 13.83
CA TYR A 354 12.70 17.68 12.78
C TYR A 354 12.15 19.00 13.33
N SER A 355 13.02 20.01 13.45
CA SER A 355 12.61 21.34 13.95
C SER A 355 12.61 22.37 12.82
N ARG A 356 11.51 23.13 12.68
CA ARG A 356 11.34 24.22 11.71
C ARG A 356 11.42 23.78 10.23
N GLY A 357 10.93 22.59 9.91
CA GLY A 357 10.85 22.09 8.53
C GLY A 357 12.17 21.61 7.94
N GLN A 358 13.19 21.35 8.75
CA GLN A 358 14.44 20.71 8.31
C GLN A 358 14.91 19.64 9.31
N PRO A 359 15.36 18.47 8.83
CA PRO A 359 15.92 17.43 9.69
C PRO A 359 17.29 17.85 10.20
N ARG A 360 17.50 17.78 11.52
CA ARG A 360 18.80 18.01 12.16
C ARG A 360 19.33 16.69 12.72
N PHE A 361 20.47 16.25 12.22
CA PHE A 361 21.15 15.07 12.77
C PHE A 361 21.56 15.30 14.23
N LYS A 362 21.24 14.35 15.11
CA LYS A 362 21.48 14.40 16.57
C LYS A 362 22.55 13.41 17.02
N GLY A 363 22.80 12.36 16.27
CA GLY A 363 23.85 11.39 16.57
C GLY A 363 23.46 9.98 16.19
N HIS A 364 24.39 9.07 16.41
CA HIS A 364 24.15 7.64 16.26
C HIS A 364 23.91 6.96 17.60
N PHE A 365 22.93 6.06 17.64
CA PHE A 365 22.46 5.41 18.84
C PHE A 365 22.50 3.90 18.64
N ARG A 366 23.14 3.18 19.56
CA ARG A 366 23.26 1.73 19.50
C ARG A 366 22.12 1.06 20.22
N VAL A 367 21.75 -0.11 19.75
CA VAL A 367 20.79 -0.98 20.44
C VAL A 367 21.35 -1.43 21.78
N LEU A 368 20.59 -1.21 22.84
CA LEU A 368 20.85 -1.72 24.19
C LEU A 368 20.04 -2.97 24.50
N ASN A 369 18.76 -2.95 24.11
CA ASN A 369 17.82 -4.04 24.34
C ASN A 369 16.78 -4.08 23.23
N ILE A 370 16.39 -5.28 22.82
CA ILE A 370 15.26 -5.51 21.92
C ILE A 370 14.20 -6.24 22.74
N ASP A 371 13.11 -5.55 23.04
CA ASP A 371 11.96 -6.16 23.69
C ASP A 371 11.04 -6.71 22.62
N GLU A 372 11.24 -7.99 22.31
CA GLU A 372 10.41 -8.65 21.32
C GLU A 372 8.96 -8.59 21.73
N ASN A 373 8.60 -8.85 23.00
CA ASN A 373 7.23 -8.95 23.53
C ASN A 373 6.36 -7.70 23.35
N HIS A 374 6.99 -6.54 23.17
CA HIS A 374 6.31 -5.27 22.93
C HIS A 374 6.71 -4.64 21.59
N GLY A 375 7.52 -5.35 20.78
CA GLY A 375 8.07 -4.90 19.51
C GLY A 375 8.79 -3.56 19.60
N THR A 376 9.55 -3.34 20.70
CA THR A 376 10.30 -2.11 20.93
C THR A 376 11.80 -2.36 21.01
N THR A 377 12.58 -1.32 20.72
CA THR A 377 14.04 -1.33 20.85
C THR A 377 14.47 -0.15 21.70
N THR A 378 15.25 -0.42 22.75
CA THR A 378 15.91 0.62 23.53
C THR A 378 17.27 0.94 22.90
N VAL A 379 17.53 2.22 22.64
CA VAL A 379 18.77 2.72 22.05
C VAL A 379 19.41 3.78 22.92
N SER A 380 20.74 3.90 22.84
CA SER A 380 21.51 4.94 23.53
C SER A 380 22.79 5.28 22.79
N ASN A 381 23.23 6.53 22.94
CA ASN A 381 24.57 6.99 22.53
C ASN A 381 25.45 7.35 23.75
N GLY A 382 24.99 7.04 24.98
CA GLY A 382 25.67 7.37 26.24
C GLY A 382 25.65 8.86 26.61
N GLN A 383 24.88 9.70 25.91
CA GLN A 383 24.73 11.13 26.19
C GLN A 383 23.25 11.49 26.37
N ASP A 384 22.97 12.44 27.27
CA ASP A 384 21.66 13.07 27.37
C ASP A 384 21.49 14.05 26.20
N VAL A 385 20.80 13.60 25.15
CA VAL A 385 20.51 14.39 23.97
C VAL A 385 19.09 14.93 24.08
N ARG A 386 18.94 16.25 24.09
CA ARG A 386 17.61 16.87 23.97
C ARG A 386 17.06 16.63 22.56
N LEU A 387 16.07 15.76 22.48
CA LEU A 387 15.27 15.48 21.31
C LEU A 387 13.96 16.29 21.36
N GLY A 388 13.57 16.87 20.23
CA GLY A 388 12.24 17.47 20.07
C GLY A 388 11.15 16.39 20.02
N PRO A 389 9.86 16.78 20.10
CA PRO A 389 8.73 15.86 19.94
C PRO A 389 8.74 15.16 18.57
N ASP A 390 9.33 15.81 17.56
CA ASP A 390 9.38 15.36 16.16
C ASP A 390 10.69 14.63 15.84
N ALA A 391 11.34 14.06 16.86
CA ALA A 391 12.56 13.30 16.67
C ALA A 391 12.25 11.89 16.17
N TYR A 392 13.00 11.47 15.16
CA TYR A 392 12.88 10.15 14.56
C TYR A 392 14.23 9.47 14.45
N ALA A 393 14.21 8.15 14.54
CA ALA A 393 15.36 7.30 14.35
C ALA A 393 15.31 6.67 12.96
N VAL A 394 16.45 6.57 12.29
CA VAL A 394 16.67 5.89 11.01
C VAL A 394 17.55 4.67 11.26
N LEU A 395 17.06 3.46 10.96
CA LEU A 395 17.84 2.25 11.17
C LEU A 395 19.04 2.19 10.21
N CYS A 396 20.25 2.22 10.75
CA CYS A 396 21.47 1.89 10.03
C CYS A 396 21.60 0.37 10.00
N VAL A 397 21.21 -0.26 8.90
CA VAL A 397 21.26 -1.72 8.76
C VAL A 397 22.72 -2.18 8.75
N LEU A 398 23.04 -3.16 9.60
CA LEU A 398 24.26 -3.95 9.51
C LEU A 398 23.90 -5.39 9.10
N PRO A 399 23.69 -5.67 7.80
CA PRO A 399 23.38 -7.00 7.33
C PRO A 399 24.62 -7.90 7.51
N PRO A 400 24.43 -9.23 7.64
CA PRO A 400 25.54 -10.16 7.48
C PRO A 400 26.25 -9.92 6.14
N PRO A 401 27.58 -10.07 6.08
CA PRO A 401 28.32 -9.77 4.87
C PRO A 401 27.88 -10.70 3.74
N LEU A 402 27.55 -10.10 2.59
CA LEU A 402 27.32 -10.80 1.35
C LEU A 402 28.66 -11.28 0.79
N TYR A 403 28.85 -12.59 0.68
CA TYR A 403 30.06 -13.16 0.11
C TYR A 403 30.05 -13.05 -1.42
N VAL A 404 31.01 -12.32 -1.98
CA VAL A 404 31.10 -11.98 -3.41
C VAL A 404 32.46 -12.39 -3.97
N GLU A 405 32.45 -13.13 -5.08
CA GLU A 405 33.65 -13.40 -5.87
C GLU A 405 33.87 -12.23 -6.86
N LEU A 406 34.95 -11.47 -6.70
CA LEU A 406 35.28 -10.33 -7.57
C LEU A 406 36.42 -10.65 -8.53
N SER A 407 36.21 -10.41 -9.82
CA SER A 407 37.26 -10.56 -10.84
C SER A 407 38.44 -9.60 -10.59
N PRO A 408 39.71 -10.04 -10.78
CA PRO A 408 40.90 -9.19 -10.73
C PRO A 408 40.78 -7.87 -11.50
N SER A 409 40.09 -7.92 -12.65
CA SER A 409 39.87 -6.76 -13.53
C SER A 409 39.09 -5.60 -12.90
N LEU A 410 38.31 -5.85 -11.84
CA LEU A 410 37.45 -4.85 -11.20
C LEU A 410 37.99 -4.35 -9.85
N HIS A 411 39.19 -4.78 -9.44
CA HIS A 411 39.78 -4.39 -8.15
C HIS A 411 40.07 -2.88 -8.05
N SER A 412 40.43 -2.24 -9.17
CA SER A 412 40.67 -0.79 -9.23
C SER A 412 39.39 0.01 -8.98
N ILE A 413 38.25 -0.44 -9.51
CA ILE A 413 36.94 0.17 -9.26
C ILE A 413 36.53 -0.05 -7.81
N TRP A 414 36.73 -1.27 -7.29
CA TRP A 414 36.37 -1.63 -5.92
C TRP A 414 37.11 -0.79 -4.88
N THR A 415 38.39 -0.54 -5.09
CA THR A 415 39.23 0.25 -4.17
C THR A 415 39.10 1.76 -4.39
N HIS A 416 38.32 2.21 -5.38
CA HIS A 416 38.15 3.62 -5.68
C HIS A 416 37.34 4.34 -4.58
N PRO A 417 37.81 5.48 -4.04
CA PRO A 417 37.12 6.20 -2.97
C PRO A 417 35.67 6.59 -3.30
N ASP A 418 35.42 7.06 -4.52
CA ASP A 418 34.06 7.43 -4.96
C ASP A 418 33.08 6.25 -4.96
N PHE A 419 33.57 5.05 -5.28
CA PHE A 419 32.74 3.85 -5.26
C PHE A 419 32.39 3.45 -3.82
N GLN A 420 33.40 3.44 -2.95
CA GLN A 420 33.21 3.21 -1.52
C GLN A 420 32.22 4.22 -0.92
N SER A 421 32.39 5.51 -1.24
CA SER A 421 31.50 6.58 -0.76
C SER A 421 30.08 6.47 -1.32
N ASP A 422 29.90 6.19 -2.61
CA ASP A 422 28.56 6.10 -3.22
C ASP A 422 27.80 4.88 -2.71
N LEU A 423 28.46 3.72 -2.59
CA LEU A 423 27.85 2.50 -2.05
C LEU A 423 27.47 2.66 -0.58
N LYS A 424 28.35 3.23 0.23
CA LYS A 424 28.09 3.58 1.63
C LYS A 424 26.86 4.49 1.78
N LYS A 425 26.76 5.51 0.91
CA LYS A 425 25.62 6.43 0.86
C LYS A 425 24.32 5.78 0.38
N ARG A 426 24.38 4.67 -0.38
CA ARG A 426 23.21 3.89 -0.81
C ARG A 426 22.73 2.92 0.25
N LEU A 427 23.65 2.34 1.01
CA LEU A 427 23.36 1.45 2.13
C LEU A 427 22.98 2.18 3.42
N ASN A 428 23.05 3.52 3.42
CA ASN A 428 22.76 4.38 4.56
C ASN A 428 23.53 3.96 5.84
N SER A 429 24.84 3.79 5.71
CA SER A 429 25.67 3.23 6.77
C SER A 429 26.95 4.02 6.96
N ASN A 430 27.44 4.06 8.21
CA ASN A 430 28.78 4.57 8.52
C ASN A 430 29.88 3.51 8.62
N TYR A 431 29.54 2.23 8.51
CA TYR A 431 30.49 1.11 8.58
C TYR A 431 31.37 0.98 7.32
N SER A 432 32.51 0.28 7.46
CA SER A 432 33.35 -0.10 6.31
C SER A 432 32.59 -1.07 5.40
N LEU A 433 32.88 -1.02 4.10
CA LEU A 433 32.24 -1.90 3.12
C LEU A 433 32.43 -3.39 3.43
N ASP A 434 33.53 -3.76 4.08
CA ASP A 434 33.81 -5.15 4.47
C ASP A 434 32.78 -5.74 5.44
N HIS A 435 31.97 -4.90 6.10
CA HIS A 435 30.83 -5.36 6.91
C HIS A 435 29.66 -5.82 6.04
N PHE A 436 29.51 -5.24 4.84
CA PHE A 436 28.40 -5.51 3.93
C PHE A 436 28.75 -6.54 2.87
N ILE A 437 30.00 -6.52 2.39
CA ILE A 437 30.45 -7.36 1.30
C ILE A 437 31.80 -7.97 1.66
N ALA A 438 31.83 -9.30 1.80
CA ALA A 438 33.05 -10.06 2.00
C ALA A 438 33.56 -10.56 0.64
N LEU A 439 34.67 -10.01 0.17
CA LEU A 439 35.31 -10.49 -1.05
C LEU A 439 35.96 -11.86 -0.82
N VAL A 440 35.62 -12.83 -1.67
CA VAL A 440 36.21 -14.16 -1.63
C VAL A 440 36.99 -14.48 -2.90
N ARG A 441 37.93 -15.42 -2.78
CA ARG A 441 38.71 -15.93 -3.92
C ARG A 441 37.86 -16.85 -4.80
N PRO A 442 38.15 -16.94 -6.11
CA PRO A 442 37.51 -17.92 -6.98
C PRO A 442 37.56 -19.33 -6.39
N GLY A 443 36.43 -20.04 -6.45
CA GLY A 443 36.27 -21.39 -5.90
C GLY A 443 35.91 -21.47 -4.41
N HIS A 444 35.78 -20.34 -3.70
CA HIS A 444 35.20 -20.30 -2.35
C HIS A 444 33.69 -20.03 -2.42
N THR A 445 32.96 -20.45 -1.38
CA THR A 445 31.52 -20.22 -1.26
C THR A 445 31.22 -18.73 -1.32
N SER A 446 30.49 -18.33 -2.35
CA SER A 446 29.97 -16.99 -2.57
C SER A 446 28.56 -17.10 -3.14
N LYS A 447 27.78 -16.03 -3.04
CA LYS A 447 26.44 -15.97 -3.66
C LYS A 447 26.46 -15.34 -5.02
N LEU A 448 27.34 -14.36 -5.21
CA LEU A 448 27.48 -13.61 -6.43
C LEU A 448 28.92 -13.66 -6.94
N ARG A 449 29.05 -13.72 -8.24
CA ARG A 449 30.28 -13.46 -8.98
C ARG A 449 30.12 -12.15 -9.75
N ILE A 450 31.13 -11.29 -9.67
CA ILE A 450 31.18 -10.01 -10.37
C ILE A 450 32.39 -10.01 -11.30
N SER A 451 32.14 -9.87 -12.59
CA SER A 451 33.16 -9.98 -13.64
C SER A 451 32.96 -8.94 -14.74
N HIS A 452 33.98 -8.77 -15.58
CA HIS A 452 33.88 -7.93 -16.77
C HIS A 452 32.92 -8.57 -17.79
N SER A 453 32.01 -7.78 -18.36
CA SER A 453 31.13 -8.24 -19.43
C SER A 453 31.82 -8.13 -20.78
N THR A 454 32.07 -9.27 -21.44
CA THR A 454 32.64 -9.28 -22.80
C THR A 454 31.65 -8.80 -23.88
N SER A 455 30.34 -8.88 -23.61
CA SER A 455 29.31 -8.47 -24.56
C SER A 455 29.02 -6.97 -24.56
N THR A 456 29.25 -6.29 -23.43
CA THR A 456 28.92 -4.85 -23.29
C THR A 456 30.13 -3.98 -22.95
N GLY A 457 31.25 -4.55 -22.52
CA GLY A 457 32.38 -3.80 -21.95
C GLY A 457 32.13 -3.26 -20.53
N GLY A 458 30.95 -3.52 -19.96
CA GLY A 458 30.59 -3.13 -18.60
C GLY A 458 30.84 -4.24 -17.57
N VAL A 459 29.93 -4.37 -16.61
CA VAL A 459 30.03 -5.31 -15.49
C VAL A 459 28.92 -6.35 -15.57
N LYS A 460 29.28 -7.61 -15.35
CA LYS A 460 28.37 -8.75 -15.22
C LYS A 460 28.29 -9.16 -13.75
N VAL A 461 27.09 -9.22 -13.20
CA VAL A 461 26.80 -9.75 -11.86
C VAL A 461 25.96 -11.01 -12.03
N GLU A 462 26.42 -12.13 -11.49
CA GLU A 462 25.75 -13.43 -11.67
C GLU A 462 25.68 -14.22 -10.37
N ALA A 463 24.58 -14.94 -10.16
CA ALA A 463 24.48 -15.90 -9.06
C ALA A 463 25.43 -17.08 -9.30
N THR A 464 26.16 -17.49 -8.26
CA THR A 464 27.17 -18.55 -8.34
C THR A 464 26.57 -19.95 -8.48
N ASP A 465 25.30 -20.11 -8.13
CA ASP A 465 24.54 -21.34 -8.36
C ASP A 465 24.22 -21.59 -9.84
N GLY A 466 24.44 -20.58 -10.71
CA GLY A 466 24.20 -20.64 -12.14
C GLY A 466 22.73 -20.74 -12.55
N ARG A 467 21.78 -20.57 -11.61
CA ARG A 467 20.35 -20.76 -11.85
C ARG A 467 19.64 -19.47 -12.27
N SER A 468 20.17 -18.33 -11.86
CA SER A 468 19.59 -17.01 -12.15
C SER A 468 20.25 -16.37 -13.37
N ARG A 469 19.50 -15.53 -14.09
CA ARG A 469 20.02 -14.78 -15.23
C ARG A 469 21.07 -13.77 -14.75
N PRO A 470 22.21 -13.63 -15.44
CA PRO A 470 23.20 -12.62 -15.08
C PRO A 470 22.66 -11.21 -15.40
N ILE A 471 22.86 -10.28 -14.46
CA ILE A 471 22.64 -8.85 -14.65
C ILE A 471 23.85 -8.29 -15.39
N VAL A 472 23.64 -7.76 -16.60
CA VAL A 472 24.71 -7.21 -17.43
C VAL A 472 24.54 -5.69 -17.56
N LEU A 473 25.42 -4.95 -16.88
CA LEU A 473 25.49 -3.49 -16.94
C LEU A 473 26.24 -3.06 -18.20
N ARG A 474 25.72 -2.05 -18.91
CA ARG A 474 26.30 -1.58 -20.18
C ARG A 474 27.65 -0.86 -20.08
N ASP A 475 28.00 -0.37 -18.89
CA ASP A 475 29.24 0.36 -18.64
C ASP A 475 29.72 0.17 -17.21
N GLN A 476 30.90 0.70 -16.90
CA GLN A 476 31.56 0.60 -15.60
C GLN A 476 31.32 1.83 -14.70
N ARG A 477 30.21 2.55 -14.90
CA ARG A 477 29.91 3.74 -14.08
C ARG A 477 29.70 3.34 -12.62
N ILE A 478 30.48 3.96 -11.74
CA ILE A 478 30.45 3.73 -10.28
C ILE A 478 29.02 3.68 -9.74
N ARG A 479 28.17 4.67 -10.06
CA ARG A 479 26.79 4.76 -9.58
C ARG A 479 25.90 3.57 -9.92
N ARG A 480 26.16 2.88 -11.04
CA ARG A 480 25.38 1.70 -11.46
C ARG A 480 25.84 0.44 -10.74
N ILE A 481 27.15 0.30 -10.58
CA ILE A 481 27.75 -0.82 -9.87
C ILE A 481 27.35 -0.75 -8.39
N SER A 482 27.46 0.42 -7.76
CA SER A 482 27.05 0.64 -6.37
C SER A 482 25.55 0.44 -6.17
N ASP A 483 24.69 0.89 -7.10
CA ASP A 483 23.25 0.62 -7.04
C ASP A 483 22.93 -0.88 -7.07
N THR A 484 23.53 -1.58 -8.03
CA THR A 484 23.36 -3.03 -8.20
C THR A 484 23.78 -3.78 -6.94
N LEU A 485 24.91 -3.40 -6.34
CA LEU A 485 25.42 -4.02 -5.12
C LEU A 485 24.60 -3.69 -3.89
N ALA A 486 24.15 -2.43 -3.75
CA ALA A 486 23.27 -2.06 -2.64
C ALA A 486 21.97 -2.88 -2.69
N LYS A 487 21.36 -3.01 -3.87
CA LYS A 487 20.18 -3.85 -4.08
C LYS A 487 20.46 -5.32 -3.78
N ALA A 488 21.60 -5.85 -4.20
CA ALA A 488 22.00 -7.24 -3.90
C ALA A 488 22.16 -7.49 -2.39
N VAL A 489 22.84 -6.59 -1.68
CA VAL A 489 23.04 -6.67 -0.22
C VAL A 489 21.70 -6.68 0.50
N MET A 490 20.81 -5.74 0.17
CA MET A 490 19.48 -5.66 0.79
C MET A 490 18.57 -6.83 0.40
N PHE A 491 18.64 -7.29 -0.85
CA PHE A 491 17.91 -8.46 -1.34
C PHE A 491 18.23 -9.70 -0.50
N TYR A 492 19.51 -10.05 -0.37
CA TYR A 492 19.90 -11.24 0.40
C TYR A 492 19.67 -11.06 1.90
N TYR A 493 19.87 -9.85 2.43
CA TYR A 493 19.54 -9.54 3.81
C TYR A 493 18.06 -9.86 4.11
N HIS A 494 17.12 -9.33 3.32
CA HIS A 494 15.69 -9.55 3.55
C HIS A 494 15.26 -10.99 3.23
N LEU A 495 15.85 -11.62 2.22
CA LEU A 495 15.55 -13.00 1.84
C LEU A 495 15.90 -13.97 2.97
N GLU A 496 17.08 -13.80 3.58
CA GLU A 496 17.62 -14.69 4.61
C GLU A 496 17.22 -14.31 6.02
N ARG A 497 16.56 -13.16 6.17
CA ARG A 497 16.07 -12.71 7.46
C ARG A 497 15.17 -13.77 8.08
N GLN A 498 15.65 -14.36 9.17
CA GLN A 498 14.91 -15.29 10.02
C GLN A 498 14.61 -14.61 11.34
N VAL A 499 13.40 -14.80 11.80
CA VAL A 499 12.79 -13.93 12.80
C VAL A 499 12.30 -14.79 14.00
N ILE A 500 11.87 -16.03 13.77
CA ILE A 500 11.84 -17.10 14.80
C ILE A 500 12.89 -18.16 14.44
N SER A 501 13.50 -18.75 15.47
CA SER A 501 14.42 -19.91 15.39
C SER A 501 13.96 -20.95 14.36
N SER A 502 14.92 -21.48 13.59
CA SER A 502 14.77 -22.54 12.57
C SER A 502 14.12 -23.84 13.07
N HIS A 503 13.82 -23.95 14.37
CA HIS A 503 13.23 -25.11 15.01
C HIS A 503 11.70 -25.05 15.20
N VAL A 504 11.04 -23.93 14.89
CA VAL A 504 9.58 -23.82 14.95
C VAL A 504 9.00 -23.88 13.54
N ALA A 505 8.24 -24.92 13.24
CA ALA A 505 7.54 -25.05 11.97
C ALA A 505 6.53 -23.91 11.78
N SER A 506 6.48 -23.35 10.57
CA SER A 506 5.47 -22.33 10.21
C SER A 506 4.06 -22.87 10.50
N PRO A 507 3.17 -22.10 11.16
CA PRO A 507 1.78 -22.50 11.37
C PRO A 507 0.94 -22.39 10.08
N LEU A 508 1.54 -21.99 8.97
CA LEU A 508 0.87 -21.69 7.72
C LEU A 508 1.08 -22.80 6.69
N ASP A 509 -0.03 -23.29 6.14
CA ASP A 509 -0.06 -24.18 4.99
C ASP A 509 -0.24 -23.34 3.72
N PHE A 510 0.78 -23.34 2.85
CA PHE A 510 0.87 -22.45 1.70
C PHE A 510 0.75 -23.22 0.38
N ARG A 511 -0.21 -22.83 -0.45
CA ARG A 511 -0.52 -23.50 -1.73
C ARG A 511 -0.83 -22.51 -2.84
N ALA A 512 -0.73 -22.96 -4.09
CA ALA A 512 -1.29 -22.28 -5.25
C ALA A 512 -2.30 -23.17 -5.96
N PHE A 513 -3.38 -22.56 -6.45
CA PHE A 513 -4.44 -23.23 -7.20
C PHE A 513 -4.54 -22.62 -8.60
N GLU A 514 -4.66 -23.45 -9.62
CA GLU A 514 -5.08 -22.99 -10.95
C GLU A 514 -6.51 -22.44 -10.87
N LEU A 515 -6.76 -21.33 -11.55
CA LEU A 515 -8.02 -20.61 -11.51
C LEU A 515 -8.74 -20.71 -12.86
N ILE A 516 -10.07 -20.79 -12.79
CA ILE A 516 -11.00 -20.76 -13.91
C ILE A 516 -12.02 -19.64 -13.68
N ASP A 517 -12.57 -19.09 -14.76
CA ASP A 517 -13.71 -18.18 -14.64
C ASP A 517 -14.92 -18.92 -14.08
N SER A 518 -15.57 -18.33 -13.07
CA SER A 518 -16.90 -18.77 -12.64
C SER A 518 -17.83 -18.78 -13.86
N ALA A 519 -18.54 -19.88 -14.10
CA ALA A 519 -19.52 -19.93 -15.18
C ALA A 519 -20.51 -18.74 -15.05
N PRO A 520 -20.97 -18.15 -16.17
CA PRO A 520 -21.79 -16.93 -16.20
C PRO A 520 -23.14 -16.98 -15.44
N ASN A 521 -23.47 -18.11 -14.81
CA ASN A 521 -24.75 -18.38 -14.17
C ASN A 521 -24.66 -18.49 -12.63
N ASP A 522 -23.51 -18.24 -11.99
CA ASP A 522 -23.47 -18.14 -10.52
C ASP A 522 -24.02 -16.77 -10.06
N PRO A 523 -25.22 -16.72 -9.43
CA PRO A 523 -25.86 -15.46 -9.07
C PRO A 523 -25.17 -14.74 -7.89
N GLN A 524 -24.24 -15.38 -7.18
CA GLN A 524 -23.54 -14.75 -6.07
C GLN A 524 -22.25 -14.03 -6.50
N TYR A 525 -21.57 -14.47 -7.56
CA TYR A 525 -20.26 -13.92 -7.95
C TYR A 525 -19.97 -13.98 -9.47
N PRO A 526 -20.76 -13.29 -10.32
CA PRO A 526 -20.48 -13.24 -11.75
C PRO A 526 -19.10 -12.61 -12.05
N GLY A 527 -18.24 -13.34 -12.77
CA GLY A 527 -16.90 -12.88 -13.19
C GLY A 527 -15.77 -13.07 -12.16
N ALA A 528 -16.01 -13.79 -11.06
CA ALA A 528 -14.97 -14.08 -10.08
C ALA A 528 -14.17 -15.33 -10.50
N LEU A 529 -12.83 -15.22 -10.48
CA LEU A 529 -11.98 -16.40 -10.63
C LEU A 529 -12.21 -17.37 -9.46
N MET A 530 -12.41 -18.63 -9.79
CA MET A 530 -12.59 -19.73 -8.84
C MET A 530 -11.50 -20.77 -9.00
N ARG A 531 -11.26 -21.58 -7.95
CA ARG A 531 -10.33 -22.70 -8.04
C ARG A 531 -10.85 -23.71 -9.06
N ASP A 532 -9.98 -24.18 -9.95
CA ASP A 532 -10.30 -25.29 -10.84
C ASP A 532 -10.41 -26.59 -10.00
N PRO A 533 -11.62 -27.18 -9.86
CA PRO A 533 -11.79 -28.41 -9.08
C PRO A 533 -11.14 -29.63 -9.73
N GLY A 534 -10.79 -29.55 -11.03
CA GLY A 534 -10.12 -30.62 -11.77
C GLY A 534 -8.60 -30.62 -11.65
N ARG A 535 -8.01 -29.65 -10.94
CA ARG A 535 -6.56 -29.48 -10.80
C ARG A 535 -6.11 -29.63 -9.36
N GLU A 536 -5.07 -30.42 -9.15
CA GLU A 536 -4.41 -30.53 -7.85
C GLU A 536 -3.66 -29.24 -7.50
N PRO A 537 -3.64 -28.82 -6.22
CA PRO A 537 -2.89 -27.67 -5.79
C PRO A 537 -1.37 -27.91 -5.85
N ILE A 538 -0.65 -26.84 -6.15
CA ILE A 538 0.79 -26.77 -5.92
C ILE A 538 1.02 -26.52 -4.43
N ASN A 539 1.67 -27.45 -3.74
CA ASN A 539 1.98 -27.32 -2.31
C ASN A 539 3.40 -26.78 -2.14
N PHE A 540 3.55 -25.71 -1.38
CA PHE A 540 4.86 -25.12 -1.08
C PHE A 540 5.35 -25.58 0.28
N GLN A 541 6.57 -26.11 0.32
CA GLN A 541 7.23 -26.50 1.56
C GLN A 541 8.27 -25.45 1.99
N PRO A 542 8.32 -25.06 3.28
CA PRO A 542 9.31 -24.12 3.76
C PRO A 542 10.74 -24.61 3.50
N ASN A 543 11.57 -23.74 2.93
CA ASN A 543 12.99 -23.98 2.59
C ASN A 543 13.24 -25.10 1.56
N GLU A 544 12.20 -25.63 0.91
CA GLU A 544 12.32 -26.63 -0.14
C GLU A 544 11.89 -26.05 -1.50
N GLU A 545 12.72 -26.24 -2.52
CA GLU A 545 12.44 -25.73 -3.87
C GLU A 545 11.25 -26.46 -4.51
N THR A 546 10.19 -25.70 -4.81
CA THR A 546 9.02 -26.20 -5.53
C THR A 546 9.21 -25.99 -7.04
N ARG A 547 9.13 -27.06 -7.82
CA ARG A 547 9.23 -27.01 -9.29
C ARG A 547 7.87 -26.81 -9.91
N ILE A 548 7.73 -25.75 -10.71
CA ILE A 548 6.48 -25.37 -11.37
C ILE A 548 6.74 -25.34 -12.87
N TYR A 549 5.84 -25.90 -13.67
CA TYR A 549 5.97 -25.78 -15.12
C TYR A 549 5.36 -24.49 -15.62
N HIS A 550 6.04 -23.85 -16.58
CA HIS A 550 5.51 -22.71 -17.30
C HIS A 550 4.07 -22.95 -17.76
N SER A 551 3.19 -22.00 -17.46
CA SER A 551 1.78 -22.02 -17.84
C SER A 551 1.28 -20.60 -18.06
N ASN A 552 0.33 -20.45 -18.99
CA ASN A 552 -0.43 -19.21 -19.16
C ASN A 552 -1.69 -19.17 -18.28
N ALA A 553 -1.95 -20.24 -17.51
CA ALA A 553 -3.08 -20.28 -16.59
C ALA A 553 -2.90 -19.30 -15.43
N HIS A 554 -4.00 -18.73 -14.95
CA HIS A 554 -4.02 -17.91 -13.75
C HIS A 554 -3.95 -18.78 -12.51
N PHE A 555 -3.18 -18.34 -11.52
CA PHE A 555 -3.04 -19.00 -10.23
C PHE A 555 -3.40 -18.06 -9.09
N GLY A 556 -4.11 -18.61 -8.12
CA GLY A 556 -4.40 -17.97 -6.85
C GLY A 556 -3.57 -18.59 -5.74
N LEU A 557 -3.07 -17.78 -4.82
CA LEU A 557 -2.41 -18.28 -3.61
C LEU A 557 -3.43 -18.55 -2.50
N PHE A 558 -3.12 -19.52 -1.67
CA PHE A 558 -3.94 -19.94 -0.54
C PHE A 558 -3.07 -20.18 0.68
N ILE A 559 -3.46 -19.57 1.78
CA ILE A 559 -2.79 -19.71 3.08
C ILE A 559 -3.82 -20.19 4.09
N LYS A 560 -3.61 -21.37 4.67
CA LYS A 560 -4.43 -21.88 5.77
C LYS A 560 -3.69 -21.75 7.08
N ASN A 561 -4.35 -21.13 8.06
CA ASN A 561 -3.82 -20.98 9.41
C ASN A 561 -4.09 -22.24 10.23
N ARG A 562 -3.02 -22.99 10.55
CA ARG A 562 -3.07 -24.16 11.46
C ARG A 562 -2.65 -23.81 12.88
N GLY A 563 -2.31 -22.55 13.14
CA GLY A 563 -1.94 -22.04 14.46
C GLY A 563 -3.15 -21.65 15.31
N GLY A 564 -2.88 -21.33 16.58
CA GLY A 564 -3.89 -20.92 17.57
C GLY A 564 -4.19 -19.42 17.63
N HIS A 565 -3.50 -18.59 16.86
CA HIS A 565 -3.68 -17.13 16.85
C HIS A 565 -4.23 -16.64 15.51
N ALA A 566 -4.90 -15.49 15.53
CA ALA A 566 -5.21 -14.76 14.30
C ALA A 566 -3.93 -14.07 13.79
N TYR A 567 -3.69 -14.12 12.49
CA TYR A 567 -2.47 -13.58 11.89
C TYR A 567 -2.76 -12.54 10.81
N TYR A 568 -2.00 -11.45 10.84
CA TYR A 568 -1.72 -10.57 9.71
C TYR A 568 -0.67 -11.23 8.83
N ILE A 569 -0.92 -11.31 7.52
CA ILE A 569 -0.09 -12.03 6.56
C ILE A 569 0.51 -11.04 5.55
N TYR A 570 1.82 -11.16 5.30
CA TYR A 570 2.53 -10.35 4.32
C TYR A 570 3.27 -11.27 3.37
N VAL A 571 2.92 -11.22 2.08
CA VAL A 571 3.51 -12.09 1.05
C VAL A 571 4.35 -11.24 0.11
N PHE A 572 5.62 -11.59 -0.04
CA PHE A 572 6.55 -10.97 -0.97
C PHE A 572 7.12 -11.99 -1.94
N TYR A 573 7.39 -11.55 -3.16
CA TYR A 573 8.12 -12.28 -4.16
C TYR A 573 9.48 -11.63 -4.40
N PHE A 574 10.54 -12.43 -4.29
CA PHE A 574 11.92 -12.04 -4.47
C PHE A 574 12.41 -12.59 -5.81
N ASP A 575 12.82 -11.70 -6.70
CA ASP A 575 13.35 -12.05 -8.02
C ASP A 575 14.88 -11.92 -8.04
N PRO A 576 15.63 -13.03 -8.07
CA PRO A 576 17.09 -13.00 -8.10
C PRO A 576 17.66 -12.56 -9.46
N ASN A 577 16.85 -12.45 -10.52
CA ASN A 577 17.31 -12.02 -11.84
C ASN A 577 17.52 -10.51 -11.93
N ASP A 578 16.85 -9.72 -11.09
CA ASP A 578 17.01 -8.25 -11.02
C ASP A 578 17.12 -7.70 -9.58
N PHE A 579 17.11 -8.57 -8.57
CA PHE A 579 17.08 -8.24 -7.15
C PHE A 579 15.84 -7.45 -6.71
N SER A 580 14.72 -7.52 -7.44
CA SER A 580 13.48 -6.89 -6.98
C SER A 580 12.82 -7.68 -5.84
N ILE A 581 12.14 -6.93 -4.96
CA ILE A 581 11.28 -7.46 -3.89
C ILE A 581 9.90 -6.86 -4.11
N THR A 582 8.97 -7.69 -4.58
CA THR A 582 7.62 -7.27 -4.95
C THR A 582 6.62 -7.77 -3.92
N PRO A 583 5.88 -6.89 -3.23
CA PRO A 583 4.75 -7.29 -2.40
C PRO A 583 3.64 -7.88 -3.28
N ILE A 584 3.23 -9.09 -2.94
CA ILE A 584 2.14 -9.84 -3.56
C ILE A 584 0.84 -9.64 -2.78
N TYR A 585 0.93 -9.59 -1.46
CA TYR A 585 -0.18 -9.29 -0.57
C TYR A 585 0.33 -8.58 0.67
N LEU A 586 -0.32 -7.46 0.99
CA LEU A 586 -0.24 -6.79 2.27
C LEU A 586 -1.67 -6.75 2.82
N PRO A 587 -1.90 -6.91 4.14
CA PRO A 587 -3.24 -6.82 4.71
C PRO A 587 -3.88 -5.48 4.28
N PRO A 588 -5.11 -5.47 3.73
CA PRO A 588 -5.77 -4.25 3.27
C PRO A 588 -6.46 -3.48 4.41
N THR A 589 -6.68 -4.14 5.56
CA THR A 589 -7.35 -3.59 6.74
C THR A 589 -6.54 -3.89 8.00
N ASP A 590 -6.93 -3.28 9.11
CA ASP A 590 -6.35 -3.57 10.44
C ASP A 590 -7.05 -4.74 11.14
N GLU A 591 -7.73 -5.58 10.37
CA GLU A 591 -8.22 -6.87 10.84
C GLU A 591 -7.23 -7.96 10.44
N PRO A 592 -7.04 -9.02 11.26
CA PRO A 592 -6.13 -10.11 10.93
C PRO A 592 -6.51 -10.74 9.59
N SER A 593 -5.53 -10.93 8.71
CA SER A 593 -5.75 -11.53 7.39
C SER A 593 -6.32 -12.95 7.45
N VAL A 594 -6.04 -13.70 8.51
CA VAL A 594 -6.55 -15.06 8.70
C VAL A 594 -6.72 -15.43 10.18
N LEU A 595 -7.93 -15.85 10.56
CA LEU A 595 -8.26 -16.34 11.91
C LEU A 595 -7.72 -17.76 12.17
N PRO A 596 -7.61 -18.23 13.43
CA PRO A 596 -7.25 -19.62 13.74
C PRO A 596 -8.14 -20.62 13.00
N GLY A 597 -7.54 -21.60 12.32
CA GLY A 597 -8.26 -22.58 11.49
C GLY A 597 -8.82 -22.03 10.16
N GLY A 598 -8.80 -20.72 9.99
CA GLY A 598 -9.28 -20.01 8.81
C GLY A 598 -8.35 -20.12 7.61
N ASN A 599 -8.74 -19.46 6.52
CA ASN A 599 -7.95 -19.40 5.30
C ASN A 599 -8.00 -18.00 4.66
N LEU A 600 -6.90 -17.65 4.00
CA LEU A 600 -6.73 -16.47 3.17
C LEU A 600 -6.55 -16.92 1.72
N THR A 601 -7.35 -16.35 0.83
CA THR A 601 -7.14 -16.46 -0.63
C THR A 601 -6.46 -15.18 -1.11
N ILE A 602 -5.61 -15.26 -2.13
CA ILE A 602 -4.93 -14.10 -2.74
C ILE A 602 -4.94 -14.35 -4.25
N GLY A 603 -5.35 -13.39 -5.05
CA GLY A 603 -5.50 -13.59 -6.50
C GLY A 603 -6.90 -14.04 -6.94
N TYR A 604 -7.79 -14.32 -5.99
CA TYR A 604 -9.17 -14.74 -6.20
C TYR A 604 -9.99 -14.56 -4.90
N GLY A 605 -11.31 -14.60 -5.01
CA GLY A 605 -12.23 -14.25 -3.92
C GLY A 605 -12.15 -12.78 -3.53
N ASN A 606 -12.44 -12.45 -2.27
CA ASN A 606 -12.53 -11.07 -1.77
C ASN A 606 -11.21 -10.49 -1.24
N SER A 607 -10.07 -10.91 -1.81
CA SER A 607 -8.75 -10.61 -1.27
C SER A 607 -8.12 -9.31 -1.77
N GLY A 608 -8.68 -8.70 -2.81
CA GLY A 608 -8.14 -7.46 -3.39
C GLY A 608 -6.75 -7.59 -4.05
N ALA A 609 -6.21 -8.80 -4.23
CA ALA A 609 -4.93 -9.03 -4.91
C ALA A 609 -5.15 -9.71 -6.28
N PRO A 610 -4.38 -9.35 -7.34
CA PRO A 610 -4.51 -9.96 -8.66
C PRO A 610 -3.95 -11.40 -8.70
N PRO A 611 -4.47 -12.27 -9.58
CA PRO A 611 -3.92 -13.61 -9.82
C PRO A 611 -2.51 -13.53 -10.40
N LEU A 612 -1.79 -14.63 -10.25
CA LEU A 612 -0.41 -14.81 -10.68
C LEU A 612 -0.34 -15.71 -11.91
N THR A 613 0.71 -15.54 -12.72
CA THR A 613 1.07 -16.45 -13.80
C THR A 613 2.53 -16.87 -13.61
N PHE A 614 2.82 -18.17 -13.73
CA PHE A 614 4.18 -18.69 -13.63
C PHE A 614 4.84 -18.74 -15.01
N THR A 615 5.72 -17.78 -15.27
CA THR A 615 6.34 -17.55 -16.57
C THR A 615 7.82 -17.93 -16.58
N VAL A 616 8.35 -18.27 -17.75
CA VAL A 616 9.80 -18.44 -17.97
C VAL A 616 10.18 -17.58 -19.16
N ALA A 617 11.25 -16.80 -19.05
CA ALA A 617 11.70 -15.97 -20.16
C ALA A 617 12.13 -16.84 -21.37
N ARG A 618 11.90 -16.32 -22.58
CA ARG A 618 12.33 -17.00 -23.82
C ARG A 618 13.83 -17.28 -23.78
N GLY A 619 14.21 -18.53 -23.99
CA GLY A 619 15.61 -18.98 -24.01
C GLY A 619 16.17 -19.43 -22.67
N LEU A 620 15.39 -19.37 -21.57
CA LEU A 620 15.74 -19.98 -20.29
C LEU A 620 15.06 -21.33 -20.14
N SER A 621 15.79 -22.32 -19.59
CA SER A 621 15.23 -23.61 -19.18
C SER A 621 14.59 -23.55 -17.80
N THR A 622 15.10 -22.68 -16.93
CA THR A 622 14.67 -22.50 -15.55
C THR A 622 14.70 -21.02 -15.15
N ASP A 623 13.73 -20.57 -14.36
CA ASP A 623 13.66 -19.23 -13.81
C ASP A 623 13.38 -19.33 -12.29
N PRO A 624 14.37 -19.05 -11.43
CA PRO A 624 14.23 -19.18 -9.99
C PRO A 624 13.58 -17.94 -9.35
N GLY A 625 12.85 -18.15 -8.27
CA GLY A 625 12.28 -17.08 -7.46
C GLY A 625 11.98 -17.55 -6.05
N PHE A 626 11.58 -16.63 -5.18
CA PHE A 626 11.26 -16.99 -3.80
C PHE A 626 10.00 -16.27 -3.33
N PHE A 627 9.06 -17.01 -2.77
CA PHE A 627 8.05 -16.41 -1.90
C PHE A 627 8.60 -16.31 -0.48
N LYS A 628 8.41 -15.16 0.14
CA LYS A 628 8.67 -14.95 1.56
C LYS A 628 7.36 -14.51 2.20
N ILE A 629 6.90 -15.27 3.18
CA ILE A 629 5.70 -14.95 3.95
C ILE A 629 6.14 -14.50 5.34
N PHE A 630 5.81 -13.28 5.72
CA PHE A 630 5.88 -12.83 7.11
C PHE A 630 4.47 -12.89 7.72
N TYR A 631 4.39 -13.22 9.00
CA TYR A 631 3.13 -13.23 9.73
C TYR A 631 3.29 -12.66 11.14
N SER A 632 2.26 -12.01 11.67
CA SER A 632 2.25 -11.38 13.00
C SER A 632 0.85 -11.45 13.60
N ILE A 633 0.72 -11.46 14.94
CA ILE A 633 -0.60 -11.38 15.60
C ILE A 633 -1.10 -9.95 15.79
N SER A 634 -0.27 -8.96 15.45
CA SER A 634 -0.63 -7.55 15.40
C SER A 634 -0.30 -6.99 14.01
N PRO A 635 -0.98 -5.90 13.56
CA PRO A 635 -0.56 -5.18 12.37
C PRO A 635 0.91 -4.80 12.49
N SER A 636 1.66 -4.92 11.40
CA SER A 636 3.10 -4.69 11.37
C SER A 636 3.53 -4.12 10.03
N GLU A 637 4.46 -3.18 10.07
CA GLU A 637 4.97 -2.57 8.85
C GLU A 637 6.11 -3.40 8.24
N VAL A 638 5.78 -4.24 7.25
CA VAL A 638 6.75 -5.03 6.48
C VAL A 638 6.87 -4.52 5.03
N GLY A 639 5.97 -3.63 4.58
CA GLY A 639 5.96 -3.10 3.20
C GLY A 639 7.25 -2.39 2.79
N THR A 640 8.02 -1.92 3.76
CA THR A 640 9.30 -1.20 3.62
C THR A 640 10.41 -2.00 2.94
N ILE A 641 10.31 -3.34 2.90
CA ILE A 641 11.29 -4.19 2.22
C ILE A 641 11.12 -4.18 0.70
N LYS A 642 10.04 -3.58 0.18
CA LYS A 642 9.82 -3.45 -1.26
C LYS A 642 11.04 -2.78 -1.90
N GLN A 643 11.55 -3.41 -2.94
CA GLN A 643 12.74 -2.97 -3.65
C GLN A 643 12.51 -3.10 -5.15
N ASP A 644 12.78 -2.03 -5.89
CA ASP A 644 12.79 -2.08 -7.34
C ASP A 644 14.04 -2.81 -7.85
N GLY A 645 13.87 -3.54 -8.95
CA GLY A 645 14.96 -4.26 -9.60
C GLY A 645 16.05 -3.35 -10.17
N VAL A 646 17.17 -3.96 -10.51
CA VAL A 646 18.26 -3.30 -11.23
C VAL A 646 17.82 -3.03 -12.67
N ASP A 647 17.84 -1.77 -13.08
CA ASP A 647 17.63 -1.39 -14.48
C ASP A 647 18.99 -1.29 -15.20
N PRO A 648 19.31 -2.21 -16.13
CA PRO A 648 20.60 -2.21 -16.83
C PRO A 648 20.74 -1.06 -17.84
N ASN A 649 19.66 -0.35 -18.17
CA ASN A 649 19.58 0.63 -19.25
C ASN A 649 19.37 2.08 -18.75
N GLN A 650 18.86 2.29 -17.53
CA GLN A 650 18.52 3.62 -17.02
C GLN A 650 19.72 4.56 -16.82
N HIS A 651 19.46 5.85 -17.05
CA HIS A 651 20.29 6.98 -16.62
C HIS A 651 19.91 7.38 -15.19
N GLY A 652 20.46 6.71 -14.18
CA GLY A 652 20.52 7.21 -12.79
C GLY A 652 19.20 7.57 -12.10
N ASP A 653 18.88 6.79 -11.07
CA ASP A 653 17.79 6.91 -10.08
C ASP A 653 16.36 6.56 -10.54
N PRO A 654 15.83 5.49 -9.93
CA PRO A 654 14.57 5.51 -9.23
C PRO A 654 14.83 5.48 -7.71
N ARG A 655 14.09 6.33 -6.99
CA ARG A 655 14.09 6.43 -5.52
C ARG A 655 13.64 5.09 -4.92
N PRO A 656 14.30 4.54 -3.89
CA PRO A 656 13.70 3.52 -3.05
C PRO A 656 12.44 4.08 -2.38
N GLY A 657 11.36 3.31 -2.36
CA GLY A 657 10.09 3.67 -1.73
C GLY A 657 10.24 4.01 -0.25
N MET A 658 9.42 4.96 0.21
CA MET A 658 9.43 5.52 1.57
C MET A 658 8.82 4.53 2.59
N PRO A 659 9.47 4.31 3.75
CA PRO A 659 8.89 3.58 4.87
C PRO A 659 8.23 4.49 5.93
N TYR A 660 7.14 4.04 6.57
CA TYR A 660 6.56 4.67 7.76
C TYR A 660 6.06 3.65 8.79
N TYR A 661 6.27 3.88 10.09
CA TYR A 661 6.11 2.89 11.17
C TYR A 661 5.00 3.21 12.18
N GLN A 662 4.31 2.16 12.64
CA GLN A 662 3.61 2.12 13.93
C GLN A 662 3.89 0.79 14.67
N GLN A 663 3.71 0.80 16.00
CA GLN A 663 4.07 -0.27 16.95
C GLN A 663 3.59 -1.66 16.55
N ALA A 664 4.49 -2.64 16.58
CA ALA A 664 4.13 -4.05 16.61
C ALA A 664 4.22 -4.59 18.04
N SER A 665 3.38 -5.54 18.40
CA SER A 665 3.60 -6.44 19.55
C SER A 665 3.45 -7.90 19.07
N PRO A 666 4.40 -8.80 19.36
CA PRO A 666 4.48 -10.20 18.90
C PRO A 666 3.42 -11.08 19.55
N PRO A 667 3.36 -12.39 19.19
CA PRO A 667 4.17 -13.21 18.26
C PRO A 667 4.17 -12.84 16.76
N TYR A 668 5.36 -12.91 16.14
CA TYR A 668 5.61 -12.78 14.70
C TYR A 668 6.35 -14.03 14.17
N GLY A 669 6.43 -14.29 12.85
CA GLY A 669 7.29 -15.32 12.25
C GLY A 669 7.44 -15.17 10.73
N SER A 670 8.29 -15.99 10.08
CA SER A 670 8.45 -15.95 8.61
C SER A 670 8.74 -17.32 8.00
N GLY A 671 8.22 -17.59 6.80
CA GLY A 671 8.55 -18.75 5.96
C GLY A 671 9.18 -18.32 4.63
N LEU A 672 10.21 -19.04 4.20
CA LEU A 672 10.82 -18.89 2.87
C LEU A 672 10.41 -20.10 2.01
N TYR A 673 9.95 -19.84 0.78
CA TYR A 673 9.44 -20.86 -0.13
C TYR A 673 10.11 -20.67 -1.50
N PRO A 674 11.26 -21.32 -1.75
CA PRO A 674 11.95 -21.26 -3.03
C PRO A 674 11.12 -21.91 -4.13
N ILE A 675 11.14 -21.35 -5.34
CA ILE A 675 10.50 -21.91 -6.53
C ILE A 675 11.46 -21.92 -7.71
N ALA A 676 11.25 -22.87 -8.63
CA ALA A 676 11.89 -22.87 -9.94
C ALA A 676 10.82 -23.10 -11.00
N VAL A 677 10.60 -22.10 -11.87
CA VAL A 677 9.69 -22.24 -13.00
C VAL A 677 10.45 -22.84 -14.18
N LEU A 678 9.95 -23.93 -14.73
CA LEU A 678 10.62 -24.75 -15.74
C LEU A 678 9.94 -24.58 -17.10
N SER A 679 10.74 -24.46 -18.17
CA SER A 679 10.22 -24.62 -19.53
C SER A 679 9.74 -26.06 -19.73
N ARG A 680 8.60 -26.27 -20.38
CA ARG A 680 8.16 -27.63 -20.72
C ARG A 680 9.11 -28.26 -21.76
N PRO A 681 9.41 -29.55 -21.67
CA PRO A 681 10.17 -30.25 -22.70
C PRO A 681 9.47 -30.15 -24.06
N LEU A 682 10.24 -29.88 -25.12
CA LEU A 682 9.76 -29.97 -26.50
C LEU A 682 9.29 -31.41 -26.78
N GLY A 683 7.98 -31.67 -26.66
CA GLY A 683 7.41 -33.00 -26.93
C GLY A 683 6.10 -33.34 -26.21
N SER A 684 5.75 -32.67 -25.11
CA SER A 684 4.48 -32.91 -24.41
C SER A 684 3.35 -32.09 -25.07
N ARG A 685 2.60 -32.70 -26.00
CA ARG A 685 1.29 -32.16 -26.43
C ARG A 685 0.25 -32.37 -25.32
N HIS A 686 -0.60 -31.37 -25.16
CA HIS A 686 -1.79 -31.42 -24.31
C HIS A 686 -2.79 -32.48 -24.77
#